data_AF-A0A945Z0Y0-F1
#
_entry.id   AF-A0A945Z0Y0-F1
#
_cell.length_a   1.000
_cell.length_b   1.000
_cell.length_c   1.000
_cell.angle_alpha   90.00
_cell.angle_beta   90.00
_cell.angle_gamma   90.00
#
_symmetry.space_group_name_H-M   'P 1'
#
loop_
_entity.id
_entity.type
_entity.pdbx_description
1 polymer ?
#
loop_
_entity_poly.entity_id
_entity_poly.type
_entity_poly.pdbx_seq_one_letter_code
_entity_poly.pdbx_strand_id
1 'polypeptide(L)'
;MKELILLLALSISTTFVSVVIADSGKAIVYNGHTHLLTIPSVSIHGSKETYNVVLKERIQGSKYTFDLYSATLNQQNVHGSAEYNRQTGLLTIPSVIVNTDDVINKTYRVELKRIGVDYDSYTFELDQDTVIAAYENTCSGTYPSYWQDPAFSQMWVGQKITGQQPKDWQGSTFQLSDKYPRQPVDDKANQPWRSEKFDPLFLPETTQAIKKQLGEEYSWLVMEYTQAGNVNRPNKVDWDICENAIRPWFHIPFQTYDPMSGREFSHGLTREAPVEFSVKADDKLVKSTMWAVAFYNATAAYTLGQVWQSDGNAIIPSEHLSFDEGAVIGKPLFNTSSVEQLPVLENMPSWNANISYPGFCECKTGVRDTECTLVQESQQCPRTTQWSDVKLLQFDFAVKDSRASGTQWVYGTFVADGKRKKEVSEPWKRISVLGIMWGNDTPPAGELAFSYPDNPAENGFMEEIINWDMVAELNRYGGSVASKRMGHLGCNNRLNGPADNANSSCLSCHGSASVPDQSLQTPPLLSQFSPTMTFQCVMPDSSDSNKGKDRSETNTIVKNNISFDAIDGVYFANVPASTAFNMMANNQNGKRVNIMPDDAPNYRSGSQEWISLDFSLQLSISLNQWMQWQTHQGQPADSRVHTKEIYRGR
;
A
#
# COMPACT_ATOMS: atom_id res chain seq x y z
N MET A 1 58.50 19.83 6.45
CA MET A 1 59.22 21.07 6.09
C MET A 1 58.16 22.17 6.03
N LYS A 2 58.18 23.05 7.06
CA LYS A 2 57.63 24.43 7.16
C LYS A 2 56.15 24.65 6.76
N GLU A 3 55.23 24.86 7.70
CA GLU A 3 54.89 26.14 8.39
C GLU A 3 54.66 27.33 7.43
N LEU A 4 53.50 28.01 7.50
CA LEU A 4 53.36 29.26 8.27
C LEU A 4 51.94 29.87 8.16
N ILE A 5 51.42 30.32 9.31
CA ILE A 5 50.29 31.25 9.49
C ILE A 5 50.81 32.70 9.34
N LEU A 6 50.03 33.62 8.75
CA LEU A 6 50.14 35.05 9.09
C LEU A 6 48.81 35.81 8.93
N LEU A 7 48.31 36.34 10.05
CA LEU A 7 47.35 37.44 10.15
C LEU A 7 48.09 38.79 10.03
N LEU A 8 47.53 39.78 9.31
CA LEU A 8 47.45 41.20 9.75
C LEU A 8 46.66 42.08 8.75
N ALA A 9 46.09 43.18 9.27
CA ALA A 9 44.86 43.86 8.84
C ALA A 9 45.05 45.25 8.16
N LEU A 10 43.90 45.79 7.70
CA LEU A 10 43.54 47.19 7.33
C LEU A 10 43.73 47.70 5.88
N SER A 11 42.64 47.78 5.08
CA SER A 11 41.79 48.99 4.88
C SER A 11 41.05 49.02 3.51
N ILE A 12 39.72 49.11 3.60
CA ILE A 12 38.70 49.76 2.75
C ILE A 12 38.68 49.54 1.22
N SER A 13 37.53 49.03 0.77
CA SER A 13 36.84 49.20 -0.53
C SER A 13 36.88 48.01 -1.51
N THR A 14 35.66 47.53 -1.80
CA THR A 14 35.18 46.80 -2.99
C THR A 14 35.55 45.31 -3.17
N THR A 15 34.59 44.48 -2.75
CA THR A 15 34.05 43.30 -3.45
C THR A 15 35.03 42.15 -3.77
N PHE A 16 35.22 41.25 -2.81
CA PHE A 16 35.72 39.90 -3.08
C PHE A 16 34.56 39.01 -3.55
N VAL A 17 34.60 38.60 -4.82
CA VAL A 17 33.98 37.34 -5.27
C VAL A 17 35.11 36.32 -5.24
N SER A 18 34.97 35.24 -4.47
CA SER A 18 35.95 34.15 -4.47
C SER A 18 35.23 32.80 -4.49
N VAL A 19 35.58 32.05 -5.53
CA VAL A 19 35.20 30.70 -5.95
C VAL A 19 36.17 29.69 -5.33
N VAL A 20 35.78 28.45 -4.96
CA VAL A 20 36.60 27.20 -5.07
C VAL A 20 35.68 25.94 -5.08
N ILE A 21 35.50 25.21 -6.20
CA ILE A 21 36.12 23.96 -6.75
C ILE A 21 35.85 22.63 -6.01
N ALA A 22 35.16 21.70 -6.70
CA ALA A 22 35.49 20.27 -6.72
C ALA A 22 35.41 19.71 -8.16
N ASP A 23 36.59 19.30 -8.64
CA ASP A 23 37.04 18.66 -9.90
C ASP A 23 36.17 18.71 -11.18
N SER A 24 36.33 19.80 -11.93
CA SER A 24 36.17 19.96 -13.41
C SER A 24 36.06 21.45 -13.82
N GLY A 25 36.11 22.37 -12.84
CA GLY A 25 36.31 23.80 -13.09
C GLY A 25 35.06 24.59 -13.51
N LYS A 26 33.84 24.09 -13.24
CA LYS A 26 32.58 24.76 -13.59
C LYS A 26 31.71 24.96 -12.35
N ALA A 27 31.51 26.22 -11.92
CA ALA A 27 30.81 26.58 -10.68
C ALA A 27 29.37 27.09 -10.93
N ILE A 28 28.39 26.63 -10.16
CA ILE A 28 27.06 27.27 -10.12
C ILE A 28 27.18 28.59 -9.35
N VAL A 29 26.74 29.70 -9.95
CA VAL A 29 26.89 31.05 -9.37
C VAL A 29 25.52 31.70 -9.19
N TYR A 30 25.12 31.99 -7.96
CA TYR A 30 23.97 32.87 -7.69
C TYR A 30 24.46 34.29 -7.38
N ASN A 31 24.01 35.26 -8.16
CA ASN A 31 24.28 36.67 -7.94
C ASN A 31 23.09 37.31 -7.22
N GLY A 32 23.26 37.61 -5.92
CA GLY A 32 22.23 38.23 -5.08
C GLY A 32 21.83 39.65 -5.47
N HIS A 33 22.64 40.34 -6.29
CA HIS A 33 22.33 41.69 -6.78
C HIS A 33 21.48 41.66 -8.05
N THR A 34 21.75 40.72 -8.95
CA THR A 34 21.01 40.57 -10.21
C THR A 34 19.90 39.54 -10.14
N HIS A 35 19.82 38.80 -9.03
CA HIS A 35 18.90 37.68 -8.82
C HIS A 35 19.03 36.59 -9.90
N LEU A 36 20.27 36.34 -10.37
CA LEU A 36 20.57 35.38 -11.44
C LEU A 36 21.32 34.17 -10.88
N LEU A 37 20.81 32.96 -11.15
CA LEU A 37 21.49 31.69 -10.92
C LEU A 37 22.07 31.18 -12.25
N THR A 38 23.38 31.01 -12.32
CA THR A 38 24.09 30.51 -13.52
C THR A 38 24.54 29.08 -13.26
N ILE A 39 24.08 28.14 -14.08
CA ILE A 39 24.47 26.73 -14.06
C ILE A 39 25.33 26.47 -15.30
N PRO A 40 26.66 26.32 -15.17
CA PRO A 40 27.51 26.08 -16.32
C PRO A 40 27.43 24.63 -16.81
N SER A 41 27.28 24.46 -18.13
CA SER A 41 27.44 23.19 -18.86
C SER A 41 26.57 22.01 -18.41
N VAL A 42 25.26 22.21 -18.43
CA VAL A 42 24.30 21.10 -18.43
C VAL A 42 24.55 20.26 -19.69
N SER A 43 24.83 18.95 -19.53
CA SER A 43 25.06 18.03 -20.65
C SER A 43 23.82 17.16 -20.85
N ILE A 44 23.36 17.02 -22.08
CA ILE A 44 22.15 16.24 -22.40
C ILE A 44 22.59 14.84 -22.85
N HIS A 45 22.08 13.80 -22.19
CA HIS A 45 22.40 12.41 -22.56
C HIS A 45 22.07 12.15 -24.05
N GLY A 46 23.10 11.81 -24.84
CA GLY A 46 23.01 11.58 -26.29
C GLY A 46 23.46 12.78 -27.15
N SER A 47 23.65 13.96 -26.54
CA SER A 47 24.20 15.16 -27.20
C SER A 47 25.68 15.33 -26.84
N LYS A 48 26.48 15.80 -27.80
CA LYS A 48 27.87 16.24 -27.55
C LYS A 48 27.95 17.71 -27.09
N GLU A 49 26.82 18.38 -26.96
CA GLU A 49 26.74 19.80 -26.65
C GLU A 49 26.47 20.06 -25.16
N THR A 50 27.08 21.13 -24.65
CA THR A 50 26.91 21.59 -23.27
C THR A 50 26.20 22.94 -23.24
N TYR A 51 25.22 23.10 -22.35
CA TYR A 51 24.38 24.30 -22.27
C TYR A 51 24.71 25.10 -21.01
N ASN A 52 24.81 26.43 -21.13
CA ASN A 52 24.82 27.31 -19.96
C ASN A 52 23.38 27.76 -19.70
N VAL A 53 22.88 27.50 -18.49
CA VAL A 53 21.53 27.86 -18.08
C VAL A 53 21.62 29.00 -17.09
N VAL A 54 21.03 30.15 -17.42
CA VAL A 54 20.87 31.27 -16.49
C VAL A 54 19.39 31.36 -16.13
N LEU A 55 19.11 31.32 -14.84
CA LEU A 55 17.76 31.41 -14.28
C LEU A 55 17.62 32.73 -13.52
N LYS A 56 16.50 33.44 -13.69
CA LYS A 56 16.19 34.68 -12.97
C LYS A 56 15.11 34.43 -11.95
N GLU A 57 15.41 34.73 -10.69
CA GLU A 57 14.47 34.60 -9.58
C GLU A 57 13.26 35.53 -9.76
N ARG A 58 12.07 34.99 -9.49
CA ARG A 58 10.85 35.72 -9.20
C ARG A 58 10.37 35.35 -7.81
N ILE A 59 10.03 36.38 -7.05
CA ILE A 59 9.39 36.24 -5.75
C ILE A 59 7.88 36.39 -5.97
N GLN A 60 7.13 35.32 -5.75
CA GLN A 60 5.66 35.36 -5.66
C GLN A 60 5.24 34.77 -4.31
N GLY A 61 4.94 35.65 -3.35
CA GLY A 61 4.60 35.24 -1.99
C GLY A 61 5.79 34.58 -1.27
N SER A 62 5.58 33.38 -0.73
CA SER A 62 6.60 32.59 -0.02
C SER A 62 7.39 31.63 -0.94
N LYS A 63 7.08 31.58 -2.24
CA LYS A 63 7.74 30.73 -3.22
C LYS A 63 8.78 31.49 -4.03
N TYR A 64 9.92 30.84 -4.24
CA TYR A 64 10.94 31.25 -5.18
C TYR A 64 10.74 30.47 -6.47
N THR A 65 10.26 31.15 -7.49
CA THR A 65 10.20 30.60 -8.86
C THR A 65 11.36 31.18 -9.65
N PHE A 66 11.86 30.46 -10.65
CA PHE A 66 12.84 31.00 -11.56
C PHE A 66 12.34 30.93 -13.00
N ASP A 67 12.45 32.03 -13.72
CA ASP A 67 12.29 32.04 -15.18
C ASP A 67 13.63 31.67 -15.82
N LEU A 68 13.60 30.90 -16.90
CA LEU A 68 14.78 30.76 -17.76
C LEU A 68 15.11 32.13 -18.36
N TYR A 69 16.21 32.71 -17.91
CA TYR A 69 16.69 34.03 -18.34
C TYR A 69 17.44 33.93 -19.67
N SER A 70 18.27 32.88 -19.82
CA SER A 70 18.89 32.52 -21.09
C SER A 70 19.43 31.09 -21.06
N ALA A 71 19.25 30.36 -22.16
CA ALA A 71 20.09 29.23 -22.54
C ALA A 71 20.59 29.48 -23.95
N THR A 72 21.89 29.37 -24.20
CA THR A 72 22.47 29.54 -25.55
C THR A 72 22.71 28.18 -26.19
N LEU A 73 21.91 27.85 -27.21
CA LEU A 73 22.26 26.89 -28.26
C LEU A 73 22.63 27.70 -29.50
N ASN A 74 23.86 27.61 -30.01
CA ASN A 74 24.27 28.32 -31.23
C ASN A 74 23.89 29.82 -31.25
N GLN A 75 23.95 30.50 -30.08
CA GLN A 75 23.60 31.91 -29.88
C GLN A 75 22.09 32.28 -29.99
N GLN A 76 21.17 31.32 -29.87
CA GLN A 76 19.72 31.59 -29.78
C GLN A 76 19.17 31.38 -28.36
N ASN A 77 18.18 32.20 -27.97
CA ASN A 77 17.53 32.18 -26.65
C ASN A 77 16.41 31.13 -26.58
N VAL A 78 16.28 30.46 -25.43
CA VAL A 78 15.25 29.46 -25.14
C VAL A 78 14.45 29.86 -23.90
N HIS A 79 13.16 29.49 -23.83
CA HIS A 79 12.26 29.71 -22.69
C HIS A 79 11.96 28.41 -21.91
N GLY A 80 11.83 28.52 -20.59
CA GLY A 80 11.55 27.45 -19.63
C GLY A 80 11.35 28.02 -18.22
N SER A 81 10.96 27.21 -17.24
CA SER A 81 10.81 27.62 -15.83
C SER A 81 11.48 26.62 -14.90
N ALA A 82 11.79 27.03 -13.67
CA ALA A 82 12.28 26.15 -12.60
C ALA A 82 11.63 26.51 -11.26
N GLU A 83 11.43 25.50 -10.40
CA GLU A 83 10.88 25.66 -9.05
C GLU A 83 11.92 25.24 -8.01
N TYR A 84 12.18 26.10 -7.03
CA TYR A 84 13.04 25.78 -5.89
C TYR A 84 12.22 25.63 -4.61
N ASN A 85 12.32 24.47 -3.97
CA ASN A 85 11.67 24.20 -2.70
C ASN A 85 12.64 24.45 -1.53
N ARG A 86 12.34 25.48 -0.73
CA ARG A 86 13.14 25.88 0.43
C ARG A 86 13.16 24.87 1.59
N GLN A 87 12.11 24.06 1.74
CA GLN A 87 12.05 23.06 2.81
C GLN A 87 12.89 21.83 2.49
N THR A 88 12.99 21.48 1.20
CA THR A 88 13.71 20.28 0.75
C THR A 88 15.08 20.57 0.13
N GLY A 89 15.43 21.84 -0.12
CA GLY A 89 16.68 22.22 -0.79
C GLY A 89 16.72 21.82 -2.28
N LEU A 90 15.56 21.51 -2.86
CA LEU A 90 15.43 20.89 -4.17
C LEU A 90 15.19 21.95 -5.25
N LEU A 91 16.01 21.98 -6.30
CA LEU A 91 15.74 22.73 -7.52
C LEU A 91 15.23 21.76 -8.62
N THR A 92 14.04 22.03 -9.12
CA THR A 92 13.39 21.26 -10.20
C THR A 92 13.31 22.12 -11.46
N ILE A 93 13.89 21.65 -12.56
CA ILE A 93 13.82 22.32 -13.86
C ILE A 93 12.91 21.48 -14.78
N PRO A 94 11.61 21.80 -14.92
CA PRO A 94 10.77 21.22 -15.96
C PRO A 94 11.23 21.71 -17.33
N SER A 95 11.60 20.75 -18.20
CA SER A 95 11.68 20.83 -19.66
C SER A 95 12.10 22.17 -20.30
N VAL A 96 13.24 22.15 -21.00
CA VAL A 96 13.72 23.27 -21.83
C VAL A 96 13.20 23.08 -23.26
N ILE A 97 12.45 24.05 -23.81
CA ILE A 97 11.86 23.96 -25.16
C ILE A 97 12.85 24.48 -26.20
N VAL A 98 13.61 23.58 -26.83
CA VAL A 98 14.65 23.96 -27.80
C VAL A 98 14.06 23.92 -29.22
N ASN A 99 13.24 24.94 -29.54
CA ASN A 99 12.54 25.13 -30.81
C ASN A 99 11.32 24.22 -31.06
N THR A 100 10.45 24.62 -32.01
CA THR A 100 9.05 24.14 -32.16
C THR A 100 8.85 22.64 -32.40
N ASP A 101 9.91 21.88 -32.65
CA ASP A 101 9.82 20.45 -33.00
C ASP A 101 10.61 19.52 -32.06
N ASP A 102 11.38 20.04 -31.08
CA ASP A 102 12.14 19.22 -30.12
C ASP A 102 11.89 19.67 -28.67
N VAL A 103 11.04 18.91 -27.97
CA VAL A 103 10.81 19.07 -26.52
C VAL A 103 11.71 18.11 -25.75
N ILE A 104 12.64 18.65 -24.97
CA ILE A 104 13.47 17.85 -24.06
C ILE A 104 12.69 17.67 -22.74
N ASN A 105 11.86 16.63 -22.68
CA ASN A 105 11.15 16.23 -21.46
C ASN A 105 12.10 15.48 -20.51
N LYS A 106 12.94 16.22 -19.78
CA LYS A 106 13.74 15.67 -18.69
C LYS A 106 13.64 16.57 -17.46
N THR A 107 13.28 15.97 -16.33
CA THR A 107 13.29 16.61 -15.02
C THR A 107 14.64 16.35 -14.38
N TYR A 108 15.37 17.41 -14.06
CA TYR A 108 16.64 17.31 -13.36
C TYR A 108 16.41 17.59 -11.87
N ARG A 109 16.93 16.72 -11.01
CA ARG A 109 17.01 16.91 -9.56
C ARG A 109 18.43 17.34 -9.22
N VAL A 110 18.58 18.52 -8.64
CA VAL A 110 19.85 18.96 -8.04
C VAL A 110 19.59 19.12 -6.55
N GLU A 111 20.23 18.28 -5.74
CA GLU A 111 20.27 18.49 -4.30
C GLU A 111 21.35 19.51 -3.99
N LEU A 112 20.94 20.62 -3.39
CA LEU A 112 21.83 21.71 -3.06
C LEU A 112 22.17 21.64 -1.57
N LYS A 113 23.38 21.20 -1.24
CA LYS A 113 23.85 21.18 0.15
C LYS A 113 24.24 22.59 0.60
N ARG A 114 23.63 23.10 1.67
CA ARG A 114 23.89 24.44 2.22
C ARG A 114 25.18 24.43 3.03
N ILE A 115 26.18 25.21 2.60
CA ILE A 115 27.52 25.20 3.22
C ILE A 115 27.87 26.49 4.00
N GLY A 116 27.00 27.51 4.01
CA GLY A 116 27.22 28.73 4.79
C GLY A 116 26.15 29.82 4.61
N VAL A 117 26.23 30.88 5.42
CA VAL A 117 25.42 32.10 5.32
C VAL A 117 26.38 33.29 5.36
N ASP A 118 26.41 34.09 4.30
CA ASP A 118 26.97 35.44 4.38
C ASP A 118 26.04 36.41 3.65
N TYR A 119 26.02 37.65 4.15
CA TYR A 119 24.86 38.57 4.09
C TYR A 119 24.28 38.93 2.72
N ASP A 120 24.82 38.45 1.59
CA ASP A 120 24.25 38.67 0.24
C ASP A 120 24.54 37.52 -0.77
N SER A 121 24.89 36.29 -0.33
CA SER A 121 25.10 35.17 -1.27
C SER A 121 24.85 33.77 -0.68
N TYR A 122 24.36 32.84 -1.52
CA TYR A 122 24.15 31.42 -1.19
C TYR A 122 25.17 30.56 -1.98
N THR A 123 25.82 29.61 -1.30
CA THR A 123 26.78 28.67 -1.92
C THR A 123 26.23 27.25 -1.81
N PHE A 124 26.33 26.48 -2.91
CA PHE A 124 25.82 25.11 -3.01
C PHE A 124 26.88 24.18 -3.63
N GLU A 125 26.96 22.93 -3.15
CA GLU A 125 27.81 21.88 -3.73
C GLU A 125 26.96 20.93 -4.59
N LEU A 126 27.53 20.48 -5.73
CA LEU A 126 27.00 19.39 -6.56
C LEU A 126 27.67 18.10 -6.10
N ASP A 127 26.89 17.14 -5.61
CA ASP A 127 27.43 15.82 -5.26
C ASP A 127 27.72 15.03 -6.55
N GLN A 128 28.99 14.66 -6.78
CA GLN A 128 29.43 14.01 -8.02
C GLN A 128 28.86 12.59 -8.18
N ASP A 129 28.27 12.01 -7.14
CA ASP A 129 27.54 10.74 -7.23
C ASP A 129 26.10 10.90 -7.78
N THR A 130 25.64 12.14 -8.02
CA THR A 130 24.34 12.42 -8.65
C THR A 130 24.45 12.66 -10.16
N VAL A 131 25.11 11.75 -10.88
CA VAL A 131 24.71 11.52 -12.27
C VAL A 131 23.33 10.88 -12.20
N ILE A 132 22.32 11.67 -12.59
CA ILE A 132 20.91 11.29 -12.70
C ILE A 132 20.82 9.99 -13.50
N ALA A 133 20.68 8.87 -12.80
CA ALA A 133 20.17 7.65 -13.40
C ALA A 133 18.82 8.02 -14.02
N ALA A 134 18.63 7.73 -15.30
CA ALA A 134 17.28 7.59 -15.82
C ALA A 134 16.55 6.67 -14.84
N TYR A 135 15.46 7.14 -14.23
CA TYR A 135 14.72 6.32 -13.26
C TYR A 135 14.44 4.98 -13.91
N GLU A 136 14.98 3.94 -13.29
CA GLU A 136 14.96 2.61 -13.86
C GLU A 136 13.51 2.16 -13.93
N ASN A 137 13.04 1.83 -15.14
CA ASN A 137 11.73 1.24 -15.29
C ASN A 137 11.73 -0.10 -14.53
N THR A 138 10.85 -0.19 -13.52
CA THR A 138 10.79 -1.34 -12.62
C THR A 138 9.88 -2.46 -13.12
N CYS A 139 9.22 -2.26 -14.26
CA CYS A 139 8.38 -3.26 -14.92
C CYS A 139 9.22 -4.07 -15.90
N SER A 140 9.58 -5.30 -15.49
CA SER A 140 10.47 -6.17 -16.27
C SER A 140 9.73 -7.17 -17.14
N GLY A 141 8.47 -7.47 -16.82
CA GLY A 141 7.69 -8.52 -17.48
C GLY A 141 8.15 -9.93 -17.10
N THR A 142 8.81 -10.08 -15.94
CA THR A 142 9.26 -11.38 -15.41
C THR A 142 8.07 -12.24 -15.00
N TYR A 143 7.04 -11.60 -14.45
CA TYR A 143 5.81 -12.25 -14.00
C TYR A 143 4.57 -11.76 -14.76
N PRO A 144 3.50 -12.56 -14.79
CA PRO A 144 2.21 -12.13 -15.35
C PRO A 144 1.70 -10.87 -14.67
N SER A 145 1.35 -9.85 -15.47
CA SER A 145 0.87 -8.59 -14.93
C SER A 145 -0.59 -8.64 -14.52
N TYR A 146 -1.39 -9.37 -15.26
CA TYR A 146 -2.82 -9.48 -15.02
C TYR A 146 -3.36 -10.83 -15.47
N TRP A 147 -4.61 -11.08 -15.10
CA TRP A 147 -5.39 -12.19 -15.58
C TRP A 147 -5.47 -12.19 -17.11
N GLN A 148 -4.95 -13.24 -17.77
CA GLN A 148 -4.83 -13.36 -19.24
C GLN A 148 -3.77 -12.46 -19.87
N ASP A 149 -2.68 -12.19 -19.15
CA ASP A 149 -1.49 -11.62 -19.75
C ASP A 149 -1.04 -12.48 -20.96
N PRO A 150 -1.04 -11.93 -22.19
CA PRO A 150 -0.74 -12.69 -23.40
C PRO A 150 0.70 -13.25 -23.41
N ALA A 151 1.63 -12.66 -22.63
CA ALA A 151 2.97 -13.20 -22.47
C ALA A 151 3.00 -14.55 -21.71
N PHE A 152 1.92 -14.88 -20.99
CA PHE A 152 1.82 -16.06 -20.12
C PHE A 152 0.66 -17.00 -20.50
N SER A 153 0.47 -17.24 -21.80
CA SER A 153 -0.64 -18.04 -22.36
C SER A 153 -0.76 -19.51 -21.89
N GLN A 154 0.21 -20.01 -21.12
CA GLN A 154 0.31 -21.40 -20.68
C GLN A 154 -0.37 -21.67 -19.33
N MET A 155 -1.01 -20.68 -18.68
CA MET A 155 -1.59 -20.88 -17.35
C MET A 155 -2.77 -21.85 -17.35
N TRP A 156 -3.77 -21.69 -18.21
CA TRP A 156 -4.83 -22.67 -18.54
C TRP A 156 -5.84 -22.10 -19.55
N VAL A 157 -6.58 -22.95 -20.28
CA VAL A 157 -7.39 -22.53 -21.44
C VAL A 157 -8.52 -21.54 -21.16
N GLY A 158 -9.19 -21.60 -20.00
CA GLY A 158 -10.28 -20.67 -19.72
C GLY A 158 -9.85 -19.23 -19.48
N GLN A 159 -8.54 -18.98 -19.36
CA GLN A 159 -7.98 -17.64 -19.56
C GLN A 159 -8.12 -17.09 -20.99
N LYS A 160 -8.82 -17.76 -21.91
CA LYS A 160 -9.21 -17.16 -23.20
C LYS A 160 -10.70 -16.87 -23.28
N ILE A 161 -11.49 -17.29 -22.29
CA ILE A 161 -12.95 -17.31 -22.35
C ILE A 161 -13.55 -15.99 -21.83
N THR A 162 -12.99 -15.37 -20.77
CA THR A 162 -13.59 -14.17 -20.14
C THR A 162 -12.58 -13.11 -19.69
N GLY A 163 -12.78 -11.84 -20.02
CA GLY A 163 -11.90 -10.76 -19.56
C GLY A 163 -10.72 -10.45 -20.47
N GLN A 164 -10.76 -10.90 -21.72
CA GLN A 164 -9.82 -10.44 -22.75
C GLN A 164 -9.98 -8.94 -22.91
N GLN A 165 -8.85 -8.25 -23.04
CA GLN A 165 -8.85 -6.84 -23.40
C GLN A 165 -9.69 -6.64 -24.68
N PRO A 166 -10.72 -5.77 -24.66
CA PRO A 166 -11.49 -5.47 -25.85
C PRO A 166 -10.58 -5.03 -27.00
N LYS A 167 -10.86 -5.47 -28.23
CA LYS A 167 -10.01 -5.16 -29.40
C LYS A 167 -9.88 -3.66 -29.66
N ASP A 168 -10.86 -2.89 -29.23
CA ASP A 168 -10.97 -1.44 -29.35
C ASP A 168 -10.47 -0.69 -28.10
N TRP A 169 -9.94 -1.37 -27.08
CA TRP A 169 -9.41 -0.73 -25.88
C TRP A 169 -8.28 0.26 -26.19
N GLN A 170 -8.48 1.52 -25.82
CA GLN A 170 -7.51 2.62 -25.98
C GLN A 170 -6.89 3.08 -24.65
N GLY A 171 -7.32 2.50 -23.52
CA GLY A 171 -6.79 2.86 -22.20
C GLY A 171 -5.42 2.26 -21.92
N SER A 172 -4.86 2.57 -20.75
CA SER A 172 -3.64 1.91 -20.28
C SER A 172 -3.85 0.40 -20.12
N THR A 173 -2.79 -0.36 -20.36
CA THR A 173 -2.68 -1.75 -19.94
C THR A 173 -1.70 -1.80 -18.79
N PHE A 174 -2.11 -2.41 -17.68
CA PHE A 174 -1.33 -2.54 -16.47
C PHE A 174 -0.05 -3.36 -16.72
N GLN A 175 1.04 -2.90 -16.12
CA GLN A 175 2.31 -3.61 -16.08
C GLN A 175 2.76 -3.79 -14.63
N LEU A 176 3.20 -4.99 -14.30
CA LEU A 176 3.67 -5.31 -12.97
C LEU A 176 5.09 -4.78 -12.77
N SER A 177 5.23 -3.80 -11.88
CA SER A 177 6.52 -3.43 -11.29
C SER A 177 7.06 -4.58 -10.43
N ASP A 178 8.00 -5.35 -10.99
CA ASP A 178 8.50 -6.63 -10.46
C ASP A 178 10.03 -6.76 -10.43
N LYS A 179 10.74 -5.68 -10.76
CA LYS A 179 12.22 -5.61 -10.72
C LYS A 179 12.73 -5.35 -9.30
N TYR A 180 12.46 -6.28 -8.39
CA TYR A 180 12.76 -6.12 -6.97
C TYR A 180 14.23 -5.80 -6.68
N PRO A 181 14.53 -4.91 -5.70
CA PRO A 181 15.88 -4.68 -5.20
C PRO A 181 16.52 -6.00 -4.74
N ARG A 182 17.83 -6.15 -5.00
CA ARG A 182 18.61 -7.32 -4.58
C ARG A 182 19.55 -7.05 -3.40
N GLN A 183 19.53 -5.82 -2.90
CA GLN A 183 20.24 -5.38 -1.70
C GLN A 183 19.25 -4.62 -0.80
N PRO A 184 19.43 -4.66 0.54
CA PRO A 184 18.60 -3.89 1.46
C PRO A 184 18.56 -2.41 1.07
N VAL A 185 17.40 -1.77 1.26
CA VAL A 185 17.18 -0.36 0.97
C VAL A 185 16.59 0.31 2.20
N ASP A 186 17.16 1.40 2.67
CA ASP A 186 16.59 2.24 3.73
C ASP A 186 16.29 3.64 3.19
N ASP A 187 15.01 4.02 3.18
CA ASP A 187 14.57 5.35 2.75
C ASP A 187 14.30 6.30 3.95
N LYS A 188 14.94 6.06 5.10
CA LYS A 188 14.73 6.84 6.35
C LYS A 188 14.73 8.35 6.15
N ALA A 189 15.62 8.87 5.30
CA ALA A 189 15.75 10.31 5.03
C ALA A 189 14.44 10.93 4.50
N ASN A 190 13.59 10.14 3.85
CA ASN A 190 12.30 10.55 3.30
C ASN A 190 11.11 10.07 4.13
N GLN A 191 11.33 9.50 5.32
CA GLN A 191 10.29 8.92 6.19
C GLN A 191 10.16 9.71 7.51
N PRO A 192 9.59 10.93 7.49
CA PRO A 192 9.58 11.86 8.63
C PRO A 192 8.80 11.34 9.86
N TRP A 193 7.89 10.38 9.67
CA TRP A 193 7.19 9.71 10.78
C TRP A 193 8.13 8.86 11.64
N ARG A 194 9.33 8.49 11.16
CA ARG A 194 10.37 7.78 11.92
C ARG A 194 11.21 8.68 12.84
N SER A 195 10.81 9.94 13.01
CA SER A 195 11.46 10.85 13.97
C SER A 195 10.98 10.61 15.40
N GLU A 196 11.81 10.98 16.38
CA GLU A 196 11.53 10.87 17.82
C GLU A 196 10.26 11.62 18.26
N LYS A 197 9.79 12.58 17.45
CA LYS A 197 8.50 13.25 17.64
C LYS A 197 7.34 12.27 17.81
N PHE A 198 7.40 11.13 17.14
CA PHE A 198 6.33 10.14 17.13
C PHE A 198 6.50 9.06 18.21
N ASP A 199 7.59 9.05 18.98
CA ASP A 199 7.79 8.06 20.05
C ASP A 199 6.65 8.06 21.07
N PRO A 200 6.10 9.22 21.51
CA PRO A 200 4.96 9.24 22.41
C PRO A 200 3.70 8.55 21.87
N LEU A 201 3.55 8.38 20.55
CA LEU A 201 2.41 7.65 19.97
C LEU A 201 2.31 6.22 20.52
N PHE A 202 3.46 5.58 20.73
CA PHE A 202 3.57 4.15 21.10
C PHE A 202 3.65 3.91 22.60
N LEU A 203 3.75 4.98 23.41
CA LEU A 203 3.89 4.86 24.85
C LEU A 203 2.52 4.62 25.53
N PRO A 204 2.38 3.61 26.41
CA PRO A 204 1.12 3.31 27.11
C PRO A 204 0.57 4.50 27.92
N GLU A 205 1.44 5.31 28.49
CA GLU A 205 1.10 6.46 29.34
C GLU A 205 0.65 7.71 28.57
N THR A 206 0.85 7.75 27.24
CA THR A 206 0.43 8.89 26.43
C THR A 206 -1.08 8.98 26.34
N THR A 207 -1.61 10.18 26.61
CA THR A 207 -3.06 10.42 26.58
C THR A 207 -3.63 10.23 25.18
N GLN A 208 -4.90 9.82 25.12
CA GLN A 208 -5.63 9.62 23.86
C GLN A 208 -5.65 10.87 22.96
N ALA A 209 -5.72 12.07 23.55
CA ALA A 209 -5.69 13.32 22.80
C ALA A 209 -4.35 13.52 22.06
N ILE A 210 -3.23 13.24 22.73
CA ILE A 210 -1.89 13.34 22.13
C ILE A 210 -1.70 12.23 21.10
N LYS A 211 -2.10 10.98 21.42
CA LYS A 211 -2.10 9.87 20.47
C LYS A 211 -2.86 10.25 19.20
N LYS A 212 -4.10 10.73 19.31
CA LYS A 212 -4.92 11.16 18.16
C LYS A 212 -4.18 12.17 17.28
N GLN A 213 -3.63 13.24 17.87
CA GLN A 213 -2.89 14.25 17.11
C GLN A 213 -1.68 13.65 16.37
N LEU A 214 -0.87 12.85 17.05
CA LEU A 214 0.32 12.22 16.46
C LEU A 214 -0.05 11.18 15.41
N GLY A 215 -1.09 10.36 15.64
CA GLY A 215 -1.54 9.34 14.70
C GLY A 215 -2.13 9.93 13.42
N GLU A 216 -2.88 11.04 13.53
CA GLU A 216 -3.38 11.76 12.35
C GLU A 216 -2.22 12.33 11.51
N GLU A 217 -1.23 12.94 12.15
CA GLU A 217 -0.05 13.46 11.45
C GLU A 217 0.80 12.34 10.84
N TYR A 218 1.04 11.26 11.60
CA TYR A 218 1.76 10.07 11.14
C TYR A 218 1.12 9.53 9.86
N SER A 219 -0.20 9.33 9.88
CA SER A 219 -0.97 8.80 8.76
C SER A 219 -0.81 9.68 7.51
N TRP A 220 -0.93 11.01 7.65
CA TRP A 220 -0.78 11.92 6.51
C TRP A 220 0.64 11.96 5.96
N LEU A 221 1.68 11.86 6.81
CA LEU A 221 3.06 11.78 6.34
C LEU A 221 3.30 10.50 5.52
N VAL A 222 2.74 9.37 5.94
CA VAL A 222 2.79 8.11 5.17
C VAL A 222 2.01 8.24 3.85
N MET A 223 0.84 8.88 3.87
CA MET A 223 0.05 9.11 2.65
C MET A 223 0.80 9.99 1.65
N GLU A 224 1.41 11.08 2.10
CA GLU A 224 2.19 11.98 1.24
C GLU A 224 3.43 11.29 0.67
N TYR A 225 4.13 10.48 1.47
CA TYR A 225 5.19 9.62 0.98
C TYR A 225 4.70 8.64 -0.09
N THR A 226 3.53 8.05 0.11
CA THR A 226 2.96 7.06 -0.81
C THR A 226 2.49 7.70 -2.12
N GLN A 227 1.94 8.91 -2.07
CA GLN A 227 1.49 9.65 -3.26
C GLN A 227 2.63 10.25 -4.09
N ALA A 228 3.80 10.52 -3.49
CA ALA A 228 4.88 11.23 -4.17
C ALA A 228 5.34 10.50 -5.44
N GLY A 229 5.16 11.17 -6.58
CA GLY A 229 5.48 10.63 -7.91
C GLY A 229 4.48 9.60 -8.45
N ASN A 230 3.46 9.22 -7.69
CA ASN A 230 2.41 8.30 -8.13
C ASN A 230 1.18 9.02 -8.67
N VAL A 231 0.85 10.21 -8.16
CA VAL A 231 -0.33 10.98 -8.58
C VAL A 231 0.03 12.25 -9.35
N ASN A 232 -0.90 12.75 -10.16
CA ASN A 232 -0.82 14.02 -10.91
C ASN A 232 0.34 14.11 -11.91
N ARG A 233 0.78 12.98 -12.46
CA ARG A 233 1.82 13.00 -13.50
C ARG A 233 1.19 13.36 -14.86
N PRO A 234 1.74 14.34 -15.60
CA PRO A 234 1.25 14.68 -16.93
C PRO A 234 1.23 13.46 -17.86
N ASN A 235 0.10 13.23 -18.52
CA ASN A 235 -0.09 12.15 -19.51
C ASN A 235 0.16 10.73 -18.98
N LYS A 236 0.09 10.52 -17.66
CA LYS A 236 0.21 9.22 -17.03
C LYS A 236 -1.01 8.98 -16.15
N VAL A 237 -1.48 7.74 -16.12
CA VAL A 237 -2.51 7.34 -15.18
C VAL A 237 -1.92 7.40 -13.76
N ASP A 238 -2.70 7.91 -12.81
CA ASP A 238 -2.28 7.88 -11.41
C ASP A 238 -1.98 6.44 -11.00
N TRP A 239 -0.92 6.26 -10.23
CA TRP A 239 -0.42 4.97 -9.77
C TRP A 239 0.14 4.04 -10.87
N ASP A 240 0.50 4.56 -12.05
CA ASP A 240 1.41 3.86 -12.99
C ASP A 240 2.85 3.84 -12.44
N ILE A 241 3.16 2.90 -11.55
CA ILE A 241 4.37 3.00 -10.72
C ILE A 241 5.68 2.61 -11.43
N CYS A 242 5.63 2.06 -12.65
CA CYS A 242 6.81 1.55 -13.38
C CYS A 242 7.92 2.60 -13.48
N GLU A 243 7.53 3.86 -13.64
CA GLU A 243 8.41 5.01 -13.89
C GLU A 243 8.09 6.13 -12.89
N ASN A 244 7.98 5.80 -11.60
CA ASN A 244 7.83 6.82 -10.56
C ASN A 244 9.09 7.69 -10.49
N ALA A 245 8.91 9.00 -10.67
CA ALA A 245 10.01 9.98 -10.78
C ALA A 245 10.57 10.46 -9.43
N ILE A 246 10.05 9.96 -8.31
CA ILE A 246 10.49 10.32 -6.95
C ILE A 246 11.18 9.13 -6.29
N ARG A 247 10.52 7.96 -6.28
CA ARG A 247 11.04 6.73 -5.69
C ARG A 247 10.38 5.51 -6.33
N PRO A 248 11.11 4.38 -6.50
CA PRO A 248 10.52 3.19 -7.08
C PRO A 248 9.51 2.55 -6.10
N TRP A 249 8.44 2.00 -6.69
CA TRP A 249 7.42 1.22 -6.00
C TRP A 249 7.21 -0.09 -6.75
N PHE A 250 6.79 -1.13 -6.03
CA PHE A 250 6.70 -2.49 -6.55
C PHE A 250 5.35 -3.10 -6.25
N HIS A 251 4.95 -4.07 -7.05
CA HIS A 251 3.79 -4.90 -6.79
C HIS A 251 4.23 -6.27 -6.32
N ILE A 252 3.31 -7.02 -5.73
CA ILE A 252 3.50 -8.45 -5.50
C ILE A 252 3.02 -9.23 -6.74
N PRO A 253 3.76 -10.27 -7.20
CA PRO A 253 3.38 -11.00 -8.41
C PRO A 253 2.30 -12.04 -8.09
N PHE A 254 1.89 -12.82 -9.09
CA PHE A 254 1.04 -14.01 -8.90
C PHE A 254 -0.29 -13.82 -8.16
N GLN A 255 -0.84 -12.60 -8.18
CA GLN A 255 -2.25 -12.34 -7.87
C GLN A 255 -3.11 -12.39 -9.15
N THR A 256 -2.80 -13.31 -10.05
CA THR A 256 -3.34 -13.35 -11.43
C THR A 256 -3.88 -14.71 -11.82
N TYR A 257 -3.66 -15.75 -11.01
CA TYR A 257 -3.99 -17.13 -11.34
C TYR A 257 -5.46 -17.47 -11.03
N ASP A 258 -6.02 -16.87 -9.98
CA ASP A 258 -7.42 -17.05 -9.56
C ASP A 258 -8.39 -16.36 -10.56
N PRO A 259 -9.34 -17.09 -11.18
CA PRO A 259 -10.32 -16.50 -12.10
C PRO A 259 -11.22 -15.45 -11.46
N MET A 260 -11.50 -15.53 -10.17
CA MET A 260 -12.45 -14.64 -9.49
C MET A 260 -11.80 -13.35 -8.99
N SER A 261 -10.64 -13.46 -8.35
CA SER A 261 -9.93 -12.36 -7.70
C SER A 261 -8.66 -11.89 -8.40
N GLY A 262 -8.23 -12.57 -9.46
CA GLY A 262 -7.06 -12.19 -10.25
C GLY A 262 -7.09 -10.74 -10.76
N ARG A 263 -5.90 -10.12 -10.86
CA ARG A 263 -5.72 -8.74 -11.33
C ARG A 263 -6.39 -8.50 -12.67
N GLU A 264 -7.11 -7.40 -12.80
CA GLU A 264 -7.65 -6.96 -14.08
C GLU A 264 -6.62 -6.18 -14.92
N PHE A 265 -6.84 -6.07 -16.23
CA PHE A 265 -5.80 -5.67 -17.19
C PHE A 265 -5.54 -4.15 -17.26
N SER A 266 -6.42 -3.29 -16.77
CA SER A 266 -6.34 -1.85 -17.00
C SER A 266 -5.53 -1.11 -15.92
N HIS A 267 -5.71 -1.50 -14.65
CA HIS A 267 -5.10 -0.89 -13.46
C HIS A 267 -4.49 -1.93 -12.50
N GLY A 268 -4.60 -3.23 -12.79
CA GLY A 268 -4.02 -4.29 -11.97
C GLY A 268 -4.80 -4.60 -10.69
N LEU A 269 -6.09 -4.21 -10.64
CA LEU A 269 -6.92 -4.40 -9.45
C LEU A 269 -7.31 -5.87 -9.23
N THR A 270 -7.16 -6.37 -8.00
CA THR A 270 -7.70 -7.65 -7.54
C THR A 270 -9.08 -7.47 -6.93
N ARG A 271 -9.98 -8.45 -7.11
CA ARG A 271 -11.27 -8.45 -6.41
C ARG A 271 -11.05 -8.87 -4.95
N GLU A 272 -11.40 -7.98 -4.04
CA GLU A 272 -11.37 -8.22 -2.60
C GLU A 272 -12.68 -8.89 -2.14
N ALA A 273 -12.87 -9.01 -0.82
CA ALA A 273 -14.05 -9.61 -0.23
C ALA A 273 -15.37 -8.91 -0.68
N PRO A 274 -16.49 -9.66 -0.75
CA PRO A 274 -17.81 -9.05 -0.92
C PRO A 274 -18.10 -8.04 0.16
N VAL A 275 -18.72 -6.91 -0.20
CA VAL A 275 -19.23 -5.94 0.76
C VAL A 275 -20.72 -5.72 0.56
N GLU A 276 -21.44 -5.65 1.68
CA GLU A 276 -22.85 -5.32 1.72
C GLU A 276 -23.04 -4.11 2.63
N PHE A 277 -23.65 -3.05 2.10
CA PHE A 277 -23.89 -1.83 2.85
C PHE A 277 -25.35 -1.69 3.23
N SER A 278 -25.59 -1.47 4.52
CA SER A 278 -26.85 -0.91 5.00
C SER A 278 -26.81 0.59 4.83
N VAL A 279 -27.64 1.13 3.94
CA VAL A 279 -27.71 2.55 3.60
C VAL A 279 -29.08 3.11 3.98
N LYS A 280 -29.19 4.43 4.19
CA LYS A 280 -30.49 5.06 4.50
C LYS A 280 -31.44 5.11 3.30
N ALA A 281 -30.89 5.10 2.09
CA ALA A 281 -31.66 5.27 0.86
C ALA A 281 -32.39 3.99 0.43
N ASP A 282 -32.06 2.83 1.01
CA ASP A 282 -32.63 1.53 0.66
C ASP A 282 -32.76 0.67 1.93
N ASP A 283 -33.94 0.11 2.16
CA ASP A 283 -34.18 -0.80 3.30
C ASP A 283 -33.47 -2.16 3.12
N LYS A 284 -33.04 -2.47 1.89
CA LYS A 284 -32.24 -3.67 1.57
C LYS A 284 -30.76 -3.36 1.65
N LEU A 285 -29.96 -4.40 1.91
CA LEU A 285 -28.51 -4.32 1.81
C LEU A 285 -28.09 -4.09 0.35
N VAL A 286 -27.31 -3.03 0.14
CA VAL A 286 -26.68 -2.72 -1.15
C VAL A 286 -25.48 -3.64 -1.31
N LYS A 287 -25.55 -4.53 -2.32
CA LYS A 287 -24.42 -5.38 -2.70
C LYS A 287 -23.44 -4.59 -3.56
N SER A 288 -22.16 -4.68 -3.21
CA SER A 288 -21.08 -4.04 -3.96
C SER A 288 -19.82 -4.91 -3.90
N THR A 289 -18.83 -4.58 -4.72
CA THR A 289 -17.52 -5.24 -4.75
C THR A 289 -16.43 -4.23 -4.45
N MET A 290 -15.40 -4.71 -3.76
CA MET A 290 -14.16 -3.98 -3.52
C MET A 290 -13.07 -4.47 -4.47
N TRP A 291 -12.29 -3.55 -5.01
CA TRP A 291 -11.21 -3.81 -5.95
C TRP A 291 -9.97 -3.03 -5.54
N ALA A 292 -8.82 -3.67 -5.44
CA ALA A 292 -7.65 -3.02 -4.88
C ALA A 292 -6.34 -3.41 -5.57
N VAL A 293 -5.33 -2.59 -5.37
CA VAL A 293 -3.95 -2.87 -5.77
C VAL A 293 -3.04 -2.33 -4.68
N ALA A 294 -1.96 -3.05 -4.35
CA ALA A 294 -1.01 -2.60 -3.34
C ALA A 294 0.36 -2.32 -3.94
N PHE A 295 1.03 -1.35 -3.34
CA PHE A 295 2.33 -0.84 -3.72
C PHE A 295 3.28 -0.94 -2.53
N TYR A 296 4.46 -1.49 -2.77
CA TYR A 296 5.51 -1.72 -1.79
C TYR A 296 6.67 -0.77 -2.10
N ASN A 297 7.15 -0.02 -1.10
CA ASN A 297 8.36 0.78 -1.29
C ASN A 297 9.59 -0.13 -1.50
N ALA A 298 10.72 0.45 -1.90
CA ALA A 298 11.95 -0.30 -2.14
C ALA A 298 12.42 -1.13 -0.92
N THR A 299 12.27 -0.60 0.30
CA THR A 299 12.57 -1.32 1.55
C THR A 299 11.74 -2.59 1.68
N ALA A 300 10.41 -2.50 1.48
CA ALA A 300 9.55 -3.66 1.54
C ALA A 300 9.78 -4.64 0.37
N ALA A 301 10.05 -4.09 -0.81
CA ALA A 301 10.29 -4.84 -2.03
C ALA A 301 11.59 -5.66 -2.00
N TYR A 302 12.57 -5.31 -1.16
CA TYR A 302 13.75 -6.13 -0.95
C TYR A 302 13.37 -7.52 -0.39
N THR A 303 12.53 -7.58 0.64
CA THR A 303 11.99 -8.84 1.19
C THR A 303 11.20 -9.61 0.13
N LEU A 304 10.40 -8.92 -0.70
CA LEU A 304 9.73 -9.57 -1.84
C LEU A 304 10.75 -10.16 -2.83
N GLY A 305 11.87 -9.47 -3.09
CA GLY A 305 12.95 -9.94 -3.94
C GLY A 305 13.74 -11.13 -3.37
N GLN A 306 13.66 -11.41 -2.07
CA GLN A 306 14.21 -12.64 -1.50
C GLN A 306 13.34 -13.86 -1.85
N VAL A 307 12.04 -13.65 -2.07
CA VAL A 307 11.09 -14.69 -2.50
C VAL A 307 11.07 -14.77 -4.02
N TRP A 308 10.77 -13.66 -4.71
CA TRP A 308 10.54 -13.60 -6.14
C TRP A 308 11.83 -13.29 -6.92
N GLN A 309 12.30 -14.27 -7.67
CA GLN A 309 13.59 -14.25 -8.36
C GLN A 309 13.49 -13.66 -9.77
N SER A 310 14.59 -13.09 -10.26
CA SER A 310 14.64 -12.44 -11.58
C SER A 310 14.52 -13.40 -12.77
N ASP A 311 14.60 -14.71 -12.51
CA ASP A 311 14.43 -15.76 -13.51
C ASP A 311 12.96 -16.20 -13.66
N GLY A 312 12.03 -15.56 -12.93
CA GLY A 312 10.61 -15.90 -12.94
C GLY A 312 10.23 -17.02 -11.98
N ASN A 313 11.14 -17.53 -11.15
CA ASN A 313 10.84 -18.50 -10.09
C ASN A 313 10.56 -17.84 -8.74
N ALA A 314 10.02 -18.60 -7.80
CA ALA A 314 9.86 -18.21 -6.39
C ALA A 314 10.62 -19.16 -5.47
N ILE A 315 11.35 -18.61 -4.49
CA ILE A 315 11.92 -19.34 -3.37
C ILE A 315 10.85 -19.39 -2.28
N ILE A 316 10.28 -20.57 -2.04
CA ILE A 316 9.33 -20.77 -0.95
C ILE A 316 10.08 -20.63 0.38
N PRO A 317 9.74 -19.67 1.26
CA PRO A 317 10.44 -19.49 2.52
C PRO A 317 10.37 -20.76 3.38
N SER A 318 11.51 -21.12 3.97
CA SER A 318 11.61 -22.23 4.95
C SER A 318 11.80 -21.72 6.38
N GLU A 319 12.00 -20.42 6.53
CA GLU A 319 12.17 -19.69 7.79
C GLU A 319 11.26 -18.47 7.78
N HIS A 320 10.98 -17.91 8.96
CA HIS A 320 10.15 -16.72 9.10
C HIS A 320 10.77 -15.54 8.35
N LEU A 321 9.96 -14.84 7.55
CA LEU A 321 10.39 -13.60 6.93
C LEU A 321 10.31 -12.44 7.92
N SER A 322 11.10 -11.41 7.69
CA SER A 322 10.91 -10.09 8.31
C SER A 322 11.08 -9.04 7.23
N PHE A 323 10.14 -8.11 7.15
CA PHE A 323 10.35 -6.86 6.43
C PHE A 323 11.32 -5.97 7.21
N ASP A 324 12.14 -5.23 6.48
CA ASP A 324 13.08 -4.27 7.06
C ASP A 324 12.36 -3.03 7.61
N GLU A 325 12.93 -2.43 8.66
CA GLU A 325 12.44 -1.20 9.27
C GLU A 325 12.25 -0.09 8.21
N GLY A 326 11.09 0.56 8.20
CA GLY A 326 10.74 1.54 7.16
C GLY A 326 10.19 0.93 5.88
N ALA A 327 9.87 -0.36 5.85
CA ALA A 327 8.98 -0.93 4.85
C ALA A 327 7.62 -0.22 4.89
N VAL A 328 7.11 0.18 3.72
CA VAL A 328 5.83 0.87 3.56
C VAL A 328 5.02 0.18 2.47
N ILE A 329 3.77 -0.12 2.80
CA ILE A 329 2.76 -0.63 1.87
C ILE A 329 1.63 0.39 1.81
N GLY A 330 1.21 0.76 0.60
CA GLY A 330 0.00 1.53 0.36
C GLY A 330 -0.96 0.75 -0.53
N LYS A 331 -2.26 0.78 -0.22
CA LYS A 331 -3.27 0.01 -0.95
C LYS A 331 -4.53 0.85 -1.14
N PRO A 332 -4.75 1.48 -2.30
CA PRO A 332 -6.06 2.03 -2.65
C PRO A 332 -7.08 0.90 -2.90
N LEU A 333 -8.30 1.07 -2.37
CA LEU A 333 -9.43 0.19 -2.57
C LEU A 333 -10.61 0.98 -3.14
N PHE A 334 -11.12 0.49 -4.26
CA PHE A 334 -12.21 1.08 -5.02
C PHE A 334 -13.49 0.27 -4.87
N ASN A 335 -14.62 0.97 -4.90
CA ASN A 335 -15.93 0.40 -4.69
C ASN A 335 -16.86 0.66 -5.88
N THR A 336 -17.79 -0.27 -6.12
CA THR A 336 -18.78 -0.21 -7.22
C THR A 336 -20.11 0.48 -6.87
N SER A 337 -20.29 0.97 -5.64
CA SER A 337 -21.51 1.67 -5.23
C SER A 337 -21.59 3.06 -5.87
N SER A 338 -22.83 3.50 -6.11
CA SER A 338 -23.08 4.82 -6.66
C SER A 338 -22.99 5.92 -5.58
N VAL A 339 -22.91 7.18 -6.01
CA VAL A 339 -22.90 8.34 -5.10
C VAL A 339 -24.25 8.54 -4.41
N GLU A 340 -25.34 8.05 -5.01
CA GLU A 340 -26.67 8.05 -4.38
C GLU A 340 -26.74 7.04 -3.23
N GLN A 341 -26.07 5.88 -3.39
CA GLN A 341 -25.98 4.86 -2.36
C GLN A 341 -25.03 5.29 -1.23
N LEU A 342 -23.84 5.79 -1.60
CA LEU A 342 -22.80 6.23 -0.67
C LEU A 342 -22.35 7.66 -1.02
N PRO A 343 -22.98 8.71 -0.46
CA PRO A 343 -22.67 10.10 -0.79
C PRO A 343 -21.23 10.55 -0.51
N VAL A 344 -20.50 9.85 0.35
CA VAL A 344 -19.07 10.15 0.61
C VAL A 344 -18.17 9.91 -0.61
N LEU A 345 -18.66 9.15 -1.61
CA LEU A 345 -17.98 8.92 -2.88
C LEU A 345 -18.05 10.10 -3.85
N GLU A 346 -18.86 11.13 -3.56
CA GLU A 346 -18.93 12.35 -4.37
C GLU A 346 -17.53 12.99 -4.48
N ASN A 347 -17.11 13.42 -5.67
CA ASN A 347 -15.80 14.05 -5.90
C ASN A 347 -14.57 13.16 -5.62
N MET A 348 -14.72 11.86 -5.39
CA MET A 348 -13.59 10.95 -5.21
C MET A 348 -12.91 10.60 -6.54
N PRO A 349 -11.60 10.27 -6.55
CA PRO A 349 -10.94 9.66 -7.69
C PRO A 349 -11.69 8.40 -8.15
N SER A 350 -11.78 8.21 -9.46
CA SER A 350 -12.39 7.04 -10.08
C SER A 350 -11.53 6.46 -11.18
N TRP A 351 -11.67 5.16 -11.40
CA TRP A 351 -11.03 4.41 -12.47
C TRP A 351 -12.06 3.68 -13.31
N ASN A 352 -11.72 3.44 -14.57
CA ASN A 352 -12.47 2.56 -15.47
C ASN A 352 -11.79 1.19 -15.50
N ALA A 353 -12.25 0.26 -14.67
CA ALA A 353 -11.66 -1.06 -14.47
C ALA A 353 -12.39 -2.19 -15.23
N ASN A 354 -11.69 -3.28 -15.54
CA ASN A 354 -12.32 -4.48 -16.10
C ASN A 354 -12.78 -5.43 -14.98
N ILE A 355 -14.02 -5.29 -14.53
CA ILE A 355 -14.51 -5.98 -13.32
C ILE A 355 -15.68 -6.92 -13.58
N SER A 356 -15.94 -7.82 -12.64
CA SER A 356 -17.14 -8.66 -12.63
C SER A 356 -18.37 -7.90 -12.13
N TYR A 357 -19.57 -8.48 -12.30
CA TYR A 357 -20.83 -7.88 -11.85
C TYR A 357 -20.80 -7.44 -10.36
N PRO A 358 -21.18 -6.19 -10.03
CA PRO A 358 -21.14 -5.61 -8.68
C PRO A 358 -21.98 -6.34 -7.63
N GLY A 359 -23.03 -7.08 -8.02
CA GLY A 359 -23.87 -7.84 -7.11
C GLY A 359 -23.22 -9.11 -6.56
N PHE A 360 -21.89 -9.16 -6.55
CA PHE A 360 -21.05 -10.28 -6.14
C PHE A 360 -21.43 -11.58 -6.84
N CYS A 361 -21.05 -11.71 -8.11
CA CYS A 361 -21.24 -12.97 -8.82
C CYS A 361 -20.51 -14.11 -8.09
N GLU A 362 -21.11 -15.29 -8.05
CA GLU A 362 -20.56 -16.49 -7.44
C GLU A 362 -20.70 -17.65 -8.41
N CYS A 363 -19.76 -18.60 -8.35
CA CYS A 363 -19.86 -19.81 -9.13
C CYS A 363 -20.78 -20.84 -8.43
N LYS A 364 -21.76 -21.36 -9.16
CA LYS A 364 -22.63 -22.44 -8.71
C LYS A 364 -22.09 -23.76 -9.24
N THR A 365 -21.90 -24.73 -8.35
CA THR A 365 -21.40 -26.06 -8.70
C THR A 365 -22.47 -26.89 -9.39
N GLY A 366 -22.05 -27.91 -10.14
CA GLY A 366 -22.96 -28.93 -10.65
C GLY A 366 -23.53 -29.79 -9.52
N VAL A 367 -24.66 -30.47 -9.77
CA VAL A 367 -25.39 -31.29 -8.77
C VAL A 367 -24.51 -32.36 -8.08
N ARG A 368 -23.41 -32.79 -8.71
CA ARG A 368 -22.49 -33.82 -8.20
C ARG A 368 -21.12 -33.27 -7.79
N ASP A 369 -20.89 -31.97 -7.94
CA ASP A 369 -19.60 -31.34 -7.70
C ASP A 369 -19.63 -30.57 -6.37
N THR A 370 -18.57 -30.75 -5.59
CA THR A 370 -18.37 -30.02 -4.33
C THR A 370 -17.79 -28.62 -4.53
N GLU A 371 -17.25 -28.32 -5.71
CA GLU A 371 -16.57 -27.06 -6.03
C GLU A 371 -16.50 -26.83 -7.54
N CYS A 372 -16.47 -25.57 -7.96
CA CYS A 372 -16.35 -25.21 -9.36
C CYS A 372 -14.94 -25.43 -9.90
N THR A 373 -14.84 -25.79 -11.18
CA THR A 373 -13.56 -25.71 -11.89
C THR A 373 -13.22 -24.25 -12.20
N LEU A 374 -11.94 -23.97 -12.42
CA LEU A 374 -11.48 -22.62 -12.77
C LEU A 374 -12.24 -22.07 -14.00
N VAL A 375 -12.51 -22.92 -15.00
CA VAL A 375 -13.30 -22.57 -16.19
C VAL A 375 -14.73 -22.18 -15.83
N GLN A 376 -15.39 -22.94 -14.96
CA GLN A 376 -16.77 -22.64 -14.55
C GLN A 376 -16.85 -21.31 -13.83
N GLU A 377 -15.87 -20.99 -12.99
CA GLU A 377 -15.81 -19.71 -12.29
C GLU A 377 -15.63 -18.55 -13.27
N SER A 378 -14.65 -18.66 -14.16
CA SER A 378 -14.42 -17.68 -15.23
C SER A 378 -15.69 -17.44 -16.06
N GLN A 379 -16.41 -18.50 -16.47
CA GLN A 379 -17.63 -18.39 -17.28
C GLN A 379 -18.83 -17.80 -16.53
N GLN A 380 -19.00 -18.14 -15.24
CA GLN A 380 -20.13 -17.66 -14.43
C GLN A 380 -19.90 -16.24 -13.88
N CYS A 381 -18.64 -15.81 -13.85
CA CYS A 381 -18.21 -14.51 -13.37
C CYS A 381 -17.32 -13.77 -14.37
N PRO A 382 -17.82 -13.48 -15.59
CA PRO A 382 -17.03 -12.77 -16.58
C PRO A 382 -16.70 -11.35 -16.10
N ARG A 383 -15.47 -10.91 -16.37
CA ARG A 383 -15.08 -9.50 -16.25
C ARG A 383 -15.41 -8.76 -17.54
N THR A 384 -15.95 -7.55 -17.41
CA THR A 384 -16.27 -6.66 -18.54
C THR A 384 -16.01 -5.20 -18.15
N THR A 385 -15.87 -4.34 -19.15
CA THR A 385 -15.79 -2.88 -18.95
C THR A 385 -17.16 -2.22 -18.75
N GLN A 386 -18.26 -3.00 -18.72
CA GLN A 386 -19.62 -2.49 -18.52
C GLN A 386 -19.80 -1.85 -17.13
N TRP A 387 -19.10 -2.37 -16.13
CA TRP A 387 -19.19 -1.94 -14.72
C TRP A 387 -17.96 -1.14 -14.30
N SER A 388 -17.30 -0.49 -15.26
CA SER A 388 -15.92 -0.06 -15.10
C SER A 388 -15.70 1.08 -14.11
N ASP A 389 -16.68 1.95 -13.88
CA ASP A 389 -16.54 3.11 -12.99
C ASP A 389 -16.52 2.67 -11.50
N VAL A 390 -15.31 2.56 -10.96
CA VAL A 390 -15.05 2.28 -9.54
C VAL A 390 -14.44 3.49 -8.85
N LYS A 391 -14.90 3.80 -7.63
CA LYS A 391 -14.49 5.02 -6.89
C LYS A 391 -13.70 4.68 -5.64
N LEU A 392 -12.67 5.46 -5.33
CA LEU A 392 -11.86 5.27 -4.14
C LEU A 392 -12.76 5.37 -2.89
N LEU A 393 -12.86 4.27 -2.14
CA LEU A 393 -13.62 4.19 -0.89
C LEU A 393 -12.69 4.18 0.33
N GLN A 394 -11.56 3.49 0.21
CA GLN A 394 -10.63 3.22 1.30
C GLN A 394 -9.19 3.27 0.77
N PHE A 395 -8.25 3.71 1.59
CA PHE A 395 -6.82 3.65 1.31
C PHE A 395 -6.11 3.15 2.56
N ASP A 396 -5.60 1.93 2.49
CA ASP A 396 -4.87 1.33 3.60
C ASP A 396 -3.38 1.61 3.48
N PHE A 397 -2.72 1.69 4.62
CA PHE A 397 -1.27 1.66 4.70
C PHE A 397 -0.80 0.73 5.81
N ALA A 398 0.39 0.17 5.62
CA ALA A 398 1.12 -0.55 6.65
C ALA A 398 2.58 -0.09 6.65
N VAL A 399 3.14 0.13 7.84
CA VAL A 399 4.53 0.54 8.03
C VAL A 399 5.22 -0.39 9.01
N LYS A 400 6.39 -0.88 8.65
CA LYS A 400 7.29 -1.54 9.60
C LYS A 400 7.95 -0.47 10.48
N ASP A 401 7.57 -0.46 11.76
CA ASP A 401 8.05 0.50 12.75
C ASP A 401 8.29 -0.23 14.07
N SER A 402 9.56 -0.39 14.40
CA SER A 402 10.04 -1.08 15.60
C SER A 402 9.53 -0.50 16.93
N ARG A 403 9.02 0.74 16.96
CA ARG A 403 8.43 1.34 18.16
C ARG A 403 7.09 0.71 18.55
N ALA A 404 6.42 0.04 17.61
CA ALA A 404 5.27 -0.81 17.87
C ALA A 404 5.72 -2.14 18.53
N SER A 405 6.16 -2.13 19.78
CA SER A 405 6.88 -3.25 20.41
C SER A 405 6.16 -4.62 20.41
N GLY A 406 4.83 -4.65 20.22
CA GLY A 406 4.05 -5.89 20.16
C GLY A 406 4.00 -6.57 18.78
N THR A 407 4.11 -5.80 17.70
CA THR A 407 3.89 -6.29 16.32
C THR A 407 4.98 -5.84 15.35
N GLN A 408 5.65 -4.73 15.66
CA GLN A 408 6.52 -3.94 14.79
C GLN A 408 5.83 -3.42 13.52
N TRP A 409 4.49 -3.43 13.51
CA TRP A 409 3.68 -3.02 12.38
C TRP A 409 2.68 -1.99 12.81
N VAL A 410 2.59 -0.92 12.02
CA VAL A 410 1.59 0.14 12.18
C VAL A 410 0.69 0.08 10.96
N TYR A 411 -0.57 -0.29 11.18
CA TYR A 411 -1.62 -0.34 10.17
C TYR A 411 -2.49 0.89 10.31
N GLY A 412 -2.87 1.50 9.21
CA GLY A 412 -3.84 2.57 9.23
C GLY A 412 -4.67 2.60 7.97
N THR A 413 -5.80 3.28 8.05
CA THR A 413 -6.72 3.38 6.93
C THR A 413 -7.33 4.76 6.84
N PHE A 414 -7.43 5.23 5.60
CA PHE A 414 -8.20 6.39 5.21
C PHE A 414 -9.48 5.93 4.52
N VAL A 415 -10.52 6.74 4.64
CA VAL A 415 -11.83 6.51 4.02
C VAL A 415 -12.27 7.71 3.19
N ALA A 416 -13.13 7.46 2.21
CA ALA A 416 -13.70 8.50 1.35
C ALA A 416 -14.44 9.58 2.16
N ASP A 417 -14.23 10.84 1.75
CA ASP A 417 -14.81 12.02 2.39
C ASP A 417 -15.09 13.13 1.37
N GLY A 418 -15.32 12.76 0.11
CA GLY A 418 -15.29 13.71 -0.99
C GLY A 418 -16.47 14.68 -1.04
N LYS A 419 -17.59 14.36 -0.37
CA LYS A 419 -18.70 15.30 -0.19
C LYS A 419 -18.32 16.48 0.72
N ARG A 420 -17.71 16.22 1.88
CA ARG A 420 -17.26 17.30 2.79
C ARG A 420 -16.01 18.00 2.25
N LYS A 421 -15.15 17.26 1.56
CA LYS A 421 -13.88 17.75 1.01
C LYS A 421 -13.96 18.20 -0.46
N LYS A 422 -15.15 18.56 -0.96
CA LYS A 422 -15.33 19.02 -2.35
C LYS A 422 -14.42 20.19 -2.75
N GLU A 423 -14.08 21.06 -1.80
CA GLU A 423 -13.22 22.24 -2.02
C GLU A 423 -11.72 21.90 -1.96
N VAL A 424 -11.35 20.67 -1.57
CA VAL A 424 -9.94 20.22 -1.61
C VAL A 424 -9.57 20.02 -3.07
N SER A 425 -8.60 20.81 -3.53
CA SER A 425 -8.17 20.84 -4.93
C SER A 425 -7.56 19.53 -5.39
N GLU A 426 -6.78 18.88 -4.52
CA GLU A 426 -6.15 17.59 -4.75
C GLU A 426 -7.17 16.45 -4.54
N PRO A 427 -7.63 15.75 -5.59
CA PRO A 427 -8.66 14.72 -5.45
C PRO A 427 -8.25 13.57 -4.53
N TRP A 428 -6.98 13.17 -4.53
CA TRP A 428 -6.49 12.09 -3.67
C TRP A 428 -6.37 12.49 -2.19
N LYS A 429 -6.54 13.77 -1.86
CA LYS A 429 -6.60 14.29 -0.48
C LYS A 429 -8.05 14.46 0.03
N ARG A 430 -9.05 14.04 -0.76
CA ARG A 430 -10.48 14.01 -0.37
C ARG A 430 -10.86 12.79 0.49
N ILE A 431 -9.88 12.20 1.14
CA ILE A 431 -10.00 11.13 2.11
C ILE A 431 -9.78 11.66 3.53
N SER A 432 -10.20 10.93 4.55
CA SER A 432 -9.98 11.26 5.96
C SER A 432 -9.50 10.02 6.72
N VAL A 433 -8.60 10.22 7.70
CA VAL A 433 -8.10 9.13 8.55
C VAL A 433 -9.28 8.53 9.33
N LEU A 434 -9.50 7.22 9.18
CA LEU A 434 -10.43 6.47 10.02
C LEU A 434 -9.75 6.03 11.32
N GLY A 435 -8.49 5.60 11.22
CA GLY A 435 -7.69 5.26 12.38
C GLY A 435 -6.32 4.68 12.03
N ILE A 436 -5.55 4.41 13.08
CA ILE A 436 -4.25 3.75 13.04
C ILE A 436 -4.14 2.78 14.24
N MET A 437 -3.53 1.62 14.05
CA MET A 437 -3.34 0.59 15.07
C MET A 437 -1.94 -0.01 14.97
N TRP A 438 -1.38 -0.39 16.11
CA TRP A 438 -0.09 -1.08 16.21
C TRP A 438 -0.12 -2.28 17.17
N GLY A 439 -1.30 -2.57 17.70
CA GLY A 439 -1.62 -3.78 18.43
C GLY A 439 -3.12 -4.02 18.40
N ASN A 440 -3.55 -5.12 19.00
CA ASN A 440 -4.93 -5.58 19.05
C ASN A 440 -5.61 -5.26 20.38
N ASP A 441 -4.96 -4.57 21.33
CA ASP A 441 -5.47 -4.47 22.71
C ASP A 441 -5.89 -5.86 23.20
N THR A 442 -4.92 -6.78 23.24
CA THR A 442 -5.16 -8.21 23.44
C THR A 442 -5.97 -8.46 24.72
N PRO A 443 -7.10 -9.19 24.66
CA PRO A 443 -7.90 -9.49 25.84
C PRO A 443 -7.09 -10.30 26.86
N PRO A 444 -7.19 -9.99 28.17
CA PRO A 444 -6.65 -10.84 29.22
C PRO A 444 -7.16 -12.28 29.12
N ALA A 445 -6.40 -13.23 29.68
CA ALA A 445 -6.79 -14.64 29.65
C ALA A 445 -8.16 -14.85 30.30
N GLY A 446 -9.09 -15.47 29.55
CA GLY A 446 -10.46 -15.72 29.98
C GLY A 446 -11.44 -14.58 29.69
N GLU A 447 -10.97 -13.45 29.16
CA GLU A 447 -11.81 -12.35 28.68
C GLU A 447 -12.11 -12.48 27.17
N LEU A 448 -13.18 -11.83 26.74
CA LEU A 448 -13.69 -11.94 25.37
C LEU A 448 -13.38 -10.66 24.59
N ALA A 449 -12.94 -10.82 23.34
CA ALA A 449 -12.58 -9.70 22.48
C ALA A 449 -13.79 -8.83 22.11
N PHE A 450 -15.01 -9.37 22.15
CA PHE A 450 -16.23 -8.62 21.82
C PHE A 450 -16.55 -7.50 22.81
N SER A 451 -16.01 -7.57 24.04
CA SER A 451 -16.25 -6.60 25.12
C SER A 451 -14.97 -5.96 25.67
N TYR A 452 -13.79 -6.47 25.35
CA TYR A 452 -12.50 -5.89 25.77
C TYR A 452 -11.84 -5.07 24.64
N PRO A 453 -11.21 -3.92 24.93
CA PRO A 453 -11.23 -3.22 26.21
C PRO A 453 -12.60 -2.61 26.50
N ASP A 454 -12.86 -2.25 27.76
CA ASP A 454 -14.15 -1.68 28.17
C ASP A 454 -14.39 -0.32 27.52
N ASN A 455 -15.51 -0.20 26.79
CA ASN A 455 -16.01 1.04 26.18
C ASN A 455 -14.91 1.89 25.49
N PRO A 456 -14.27 1.38 24.44
CA PRO A 456 -13.11 2.03 23.83
C PRO A 456 -13.44 3.38 23.18
N ALA A 457 -14.72 3.64 22.86
CA ALA A 457 -15.14 4.94 22.35
C ALA A 457 -15.02 6.06 23.39
N GLU A 458 -15.17 5.74 24.67
CA GLU A 458 -15.04 6.68 25.78
C GLU A 458 -13.64 6.64 26.40
N ASN A 459 -13.12 5.42 26.63
CA ASN A 459 -11.86 5.21 27.34
C ASN A 459 -10.63 5.25 26.43
N GLY A 460 -10.82 5.07 25.12
CA GLY A 460 -9.75 4.90 24.14
C GLY A 460 -9.14 3.50 24.14
N PHE A 461 -8.32 3.23 23.11
CA PHE A 461 -7.51 2.02 22.99
C PHE A 461 -6.08 2.29 23.45
N MET A 462 -5.38 1.28 23.96
CA MET A 462 -3.96 1.41 24.30
C MET A 462 -3.09 1.40 23.05
N GLU A 463 -3.44 0.60 22.05
CA GLU A 463 -2.60 0.31 20.88
C GLU A 463 -3.23 0.78 19.56
N GLU A 464 -4.30 1.57 19.64
CA GLU A 464 -5.05 2.04 18.48
C GLU A 464 -5.60 3.46 18.68
N ILE A 465 -5.92 4.12 17.56
CA ILE A 465 -6.63 5.39 17.52
C ILE A 465 -7.75 5.26 16.51
N ILE A 466 -8.96 5.62 16.93
CA ILE A 466 -10.14 5.71 16.06
C ILE A 466 -10.57 7.17 15.95
N ASN A 467 -10.83 7.60 14.72
CA ASN A 467 -11.45 8.89 14.44
C ASN A 467 -12.98 8.76 14.51
N TRP A 468 -13.53 8.89 15.72
CA TRP A 468 -14.96 8.76 15.97
C TRP A 468 -15.82 9.78 15.20
N ASP A 469 -15.30 10.97 14.89
CA ASP A 469 -16.00 11.96 14.06
C ASP A 469 -16.17 11.45 12.62
N MET A 470 -15.15 10.78 12.09
CA MET A 470 -15.23 10.16 10.77
C MET A 470 -16.18 8.96 10.77
N VAL A 471 -16.13 8.11 11.81
CA VAL A 471 -17.09 7.01 12.01
C VAL A 471 -18.53 7.54 12.04
N ALA A 472 -18.76 8.61 12.79
CA ALA A 472 -20.07 9.26 12.86
C ALA A 472 -20.50 9.78 11.49
N GLU A 473 -19.62 10.47 10.76
CA GLU A 473 -19.91 10.96 9.40
C GLU A 473 -20.30 9.83 8.45
N LEU A 474 -19.54 8.73 8.39
CA LEU A 474 -19.87 7.57 7.56
C LEU A 474 -21.24 7.00 7.93
N ASN A 475 -21.52 6.88 9.23
CA ASN A 475 -22.78 6.34 9.75
C ASN A 475 -23.98 7.27 9.55
N ARG A 476 -23.78 8.55 9.18
CA ARG A 476 -24.90 9.43 8.78
C ARG A 476 -25.61 8.94 7.53
N TYR A 477 -24.95 8.15 6.70
CA TYR A 477 -25.51 7.54 5.49
C TYR A 477 -25.96 6.09 5.72
N GLY A 478 -25.67 5.52 6.90
CA GLY A 478 -25.94 4.12 7.24
C GLY A 478 -27.40 3.83 7.60
N GLY A 479 -27.88 2.65 7.19
CA GLY A 479 -29.21 2.13 7.45
C GLY A 479 -29.36 1.46 8.83
N SER A 480 -30.34 0.56 8.94
CA SER A 480 -30.72 -0.09 10.21
C SER A 480 -29.74 -1.16 10.69
N VAL A 481 -28.98 -1.81 9.80
CA VAL A 481 -28.08 -2.91 10.16
C VAL A 481 -26.70 -2.36 10.52
N ALA A 482 -26.44 -2.18 11.81
CA ALA A 482 -25.24 -1.49 12.32
C ALA A 482 -23.90 -2.09 11.84
N SER A 483 -23.75 -3.41 11.85
CA SER A 483 -22.55 -4.13 11.40
C SER A 483 -22.30 -4.05 9.89
N LYS A 484 -23.27 -3.54 9.12
CA LYS A 484 -23.19 -3.33 7.67
C LYS A 484 -23.22 -1.86 7.28
N ARG A 485 -23.23 -0.92 8.24
CA ARG A 485 -23.08 0.51 7.91
C ARG A 485 -21.65 0.76 7.42
N MET A 486 -21.46 1.71 6.52
CA MET A 486 -20.12 2.03 6.02
C MET A 486 -19.14 2.38 7.15
N GLY A 487 -19.58 3.06 8.20
CA GLY A 487 -18.75 3.39 9.35
C GLY A 487 -18.65 2.27 10.38
N HIS A 488 -18.91 1.01 10.02
CA HIS A 488 -18.64 -0.10 10.93
C HIS A 488 -17.14 -0.21 11.19
N LEU A 489 -16.82 -0.65 12.40
CA LEU A 489 -15.47 -1.01 12.80
C LEU A 489 -15.42 -2.50 13.12
N GLY A 490 -14.21 -2.97 13.38
CA GLY A 490 -13.90 -4.34 13.75
C GLY A 490 -14.47 -4.80 15.09
N CYS A 491 -13.96 -5.93 15.57
CA CYS A 491 -14.39 -6.52 16.83
C CYS A 491 -14.24 -5.52 17.98
N ASN A 492 -15.31 -5.31 18.74
CA ASN A 492 -15.40 -4.28 19.78
C ASN A 492 -14.89 -2.89 19.34
N ASN A 493 -15.17 -2.51 18.09
CA ASN A 493 -14.78 -1.24 17.49
C ASN A 493 -13.27 -1.03 17.27
N ARG A 494 -12.47 -2.10 17.27
CA ARG A 494 -11.07 -2.04 16.81
C ARG A 494 -10.99 -1.58 15.37
N LEU A 495 -9.85 -1.03 14.98
CA LEU A 495 -9.64 -0.51 13.65
C LEU A 495 -9.86 -1.60 12.60
N ASN A 496 -10.80 -1.30 11.71
CA ASN A 496 -11.05 -2.03 10.48
C ASN A 496 -11.77 -1.09 9.52
N GLY A 497 -11.59 -1.27 8.22
CA GLY A 497 -12.19 -0.41 7.21
C GLY A 497 -13.59 -0.85 6.76
N PRO A 498 -14.32 0.01 6.03
CA PRO A 498 -15.60 -0.34 5.40
C PRO A 498 -15.54 -1.54 4.42
N ALA A 499 -14.33 -1.89 3.95
CA ALA A 499 -14.10 -3.03 3.08
C ALA A 499 -13.94 -4.37 3.84
N ASP A 500 -13.79 -4.31 5.17
CA ASP A 500 -13.26 -5.40 5.96
C ASP A 500 -14.34 -6.11 6.80
N ASN A 501 -14.01 -7.26 7.37
CA ASN A 501 -14.96 -8.05 8.13
C ASN A 501 -15.09 -7.58 9.58
N ALA A 502 -16.31 -7.23 10.01
CA ALA A 502 -16.59 -6.74 11.35
C ALA A 502 -16.09 -7.66 12.49
N ASN A 503 -15.93 -8.97 12.27
CA ASN A 503 -15.44 -9.91 13.28
C ASN A 503 -13.91 -9.86 13.54
N SER A 504 -13.18 -8.97 12.86
CA SER A 504 -11.71 -8.82 12.94
C SER A 504 -11.28 -7.40 13.29
N SER A 505 -9.97 -7.18 13.46
CA SER A 505 -9.25 -5.93 13.25
C SER A 505 -8.27 -6.11 12.08
N CYS A 506 -7.64 -5.02 11.60
CA CYS A 506 -6.61 -5.14 10.55
C CYS A 506 -5.48 -6.09 10.99
N LEU A 507 -4.95 -5.93 12.21
CA LEU A 507 -3.86 -6.77 12.72
C LEU A 507 -4.30 -8.20 13.05
N SER A 508 -5.52 -8.45 13.54
CA SER A 508 -5.99 -9.84 13.78
C SER A 508 -6.10 -10.64 12.49
N CYS A 509 -6.49 -10.00 11.38
CA CYS A 509 -6.53 -10.62 10.07
C CYS A 509 -5.11 -10.82 9.52
N HIS A 510 -4.30 -9.75 9.51
CA HIS A 510 -3.00 -9.78 8.86
C HIS A 510 -1.95 -10.61 9.60
N GLY A 511 -2.03 -10.73 10.93
CA GLY A 511 -1.11 -11.53 11.73
C GLY A 511 -1.10 -13.03 11.37
N SER A 512 -2.11 -13.52 10.66
CA SER A 512 -2.20 -14.90 10.17
C SER A 512 -1.31 -15.21 8.96
N ALA A 513 -0.71 -14.18 8.33
CA ALA A 513 0.09 -14.31 7.12
C ALA A 513 1.20 -15.36 7.26
N SER A 514 1.04 -16.48 6.56
CA SER A 514 1.94 -17.63 6.62
C SER A 514 2.20 -18.21 5.23
N VAL A 515 3.33 -18.91 5.08
CA VAL A 515 3.64 -19.71 3.89
C VAL A 515 2.61 -20.84 3.76
N PRO A 516 1.98 -21.05 2.59
CA PRO A 516 1.12 -22.19 2.37
C PRO A 516 1.89 -23.51 2.57
N ASP A 517 1.28 -24.46 3.25
CA ASP A 517 1.89 -25.77 3.48
C ASP A 517 1.84 -26.66 2.22
N GLN A 518 2.25 -27.93 2.33
CA GLN A 518 2.24 -28.85 1.18
C GLN A 518 0.83 -29.14 0.63
N SER A 519 -0.20 -28.93 1.45
CA SER A 519 -1.61 -29.06 1.09
C SER A 519 -2.20 -27.70 0.68
N LEU A 520 -1.37 -26.66 0.55
CA LEU A 520 -1.76 -25.28 0.24
C LEU A 520 -2.70 -24.67 1.27
N GLN A 521 -2.59 -25.12 2.52
CA GLN A 521 -3.31 -24.55 3.64
C GLN A 521 -2.50 -23.42 4.29
N THR A 522 -3.21 -22.45 4.84
CA THR A 522 -2.69 -21.39 5.70
C THR A 522 -3.64 -21.25 6.89
N PRO A 523 -3.24 -20.59 8.00
CA PRO A 523 -4.19 -20.24 9.05
C PRO A 523 -5.31 -19.39 8.43
N PRO A 524 -6.59 -19.67 8.74
CA PRO A 524 -7.68 -18.90 8.19
C PRO A 524 -7.64 -17.49 8.78
N LEU A 525 -7.84 -16.47 7.94
CA LEU A 525 -7.80 -15.05 8.31
C LEU A 525 -8.76 -14.73 9.46
N LEU A 526 -9.88 -15.46 9.48
CA LEU A 526 -10.91 -15.45 10.50
C LEU A 526 -11.28 -16.89 10.82
N SER A 527 -11.51 -17.22 12.08
CA SER A 527 -11.96 -18.58 12.41
C SER A 527 -13.33 -18.92 11.82
N GLN A 528 -14.15 -17.90 11.53
CA GLN A 528 -15.42 -18.01 10.79
C GLN A 528 -15.26 -18.67 9.42
N PHE A 529 -14.08 -18.53 8.82
CA PHE A 529 -13.74 -19.05 7.51
C PHE A 529 -13.49 -20.56 7.54
N SER A 530 -13.43 -21.14 8.74
CA SER A 530 -13.36 -22.58 8.94
C SER A 530 -14.65 -23.12 9.57
N PRO A 531 -15.37 -24.04 8.89
CA PRO A 531 -16.59 -24.62 9.44
C PRO A 531 -16.34 -25.49 10.68
N THR A 532 -15.09 -25.90 10.93
CA THR A 532 -14.73 -26.77 12.07
C THR A 532 -14.29 -25.98 13.30
N MET A 533 -14.07 -24.67 13.20
CA MET A 533 -13.56 -23.85 14.30
C MET A 533 -14.67 -23.10 15.04
N THR A 534 -14.42 -22.83 16.33
CA THR A 534 -15.18 -21.85 17.12
C THR A 534 -14.97 -20.46 16.52
N PHE A 535 -16.03 -19.66 16.44
CA PHE A 535 -15.95 -18.31 15.89
C PHE A 535 -15.31 -17.35 16.90
N GLN A 536 -14.47 -16.42 16.43
CA GLN A 536 -13.93 -15.32 17.23
C GLN A 536 -14.91 -14.14 17.32
N CYS A 537 -14.70 -13.22 18.24
CA CYS A 537 -15.53 -12.04 18.47
C CYS A 537 -17.01 -12.38 18.70
N VAL A 538 -17.28 -13.38 19.54
CA VAL A 538 -18.63 -13.85 19.83
C VAL A 538 -19.11 -13.29 21.15
N MET A 539 -20.32 -12.73 21.15
CA MET A 539 -21.09 -12.43 22.36
C MET A 539 -21.81 -13.71 22.80
N PRO A 540 -21.46 -14.34 23.94
CA PRO A 540 -22.12 -15.55 24.41
C PRO A 540 -23.56 -15.30 24.84
N ASP A 541 -24.41 -16.31 24.71
CA ASP A 541 -25.78 -16.28 25.21
C ASP A 541 -25.79 -16.32 26.74
N SER A 542 -26.65 -15.52 27.37
CA SER A 542 -26.77 -15.46 28.84
C SER A 542 -27.22 -16.79 29.48
N SER A 543 -27.91 -17.65 28.71
CA SER A 543 -28.39 -18.95 29.17
C SER A 543 -27.46 -20.12 28.87
N ASP A 544 -26.52 -19.97 27.94
CA ASP A 544 -25.63 -21.06 27.47
C ASP A 544 -24.34 -20.47 26.90
N SER A 545 -23.26 -20.51 27.69
CA SER A 545 -21.96 -19.95 27.30
C SER A 545 -21.28 -20.68 26.13
N ASN A 546 -21.82 -21.81 25.67
CA ASN A 546 -21.33 -22.52 24.49
C ASN A 546 -22.07 -22.09 23.21
N LYS A 547 -22.98 -21.14 23.30
CA LYS A 547 -23.72 -20.55 22.18
C LYS A 547 -23.56 -19.05 22.22
N GLY A 548 -23.71 -18.41 21.07
CA GLY A 548 -23.68 -16.96 20.99
C GLY A 548 -23.85 -16.46 19.57
N LYS A 549 -23.60 -15.17 19.41
CA LYS A 549 -23.62 -14.50 18.11
C LYS A 549 -22.32 -13.76 17.87
N ASP A 550 -21.79 -13.88 16.66
CA ASP A 550 -20.71 -13.02 16.21
C ASP A 550 -21.21 -11.59 15.93
N ARG A 551 -20.30 -10.67 15.62
CA ARG A 551 -20.64 -9.27 15.34
C ARG A 551 -21.46 -9.11 14.05
N SER A 552 -21.46 -10.12 13.18
CA SER A 552 -22.30 -10.17 11.99
C SER A 552 -23.70 -10.74 12.27
N GLU A 553 -24.08 -10.93 13.55
CA GLU A 553 -25.35 -11.51 14.00
C GLU A 553 -25.55 -12.99 13.61
N THR A 554 -24.45 -13.69 13.29
CA THR A 554 -24.47 -15.11 12.95
C THR A 554 -24.47 -15.94 14.22
N ASN A 555 -25.52 -16.75 14.41
CA ASN A 555 -25.58 -17.72 15.50
C ASN A 555 -24.45 -18.75 15.35
N THR A 556 -23.75 -19.01 16.44
CA THR A 556 -22.61 -19.91 16.46
C THR A 556 -22.51 -20.67 17.79
N ILE A 557 -21.68 -21.69 17.79
CA ILE A 557 -21.47 -22.58 18.94
C ILE A 557 -19.98 -22.84 19.14
N VAL A 558 -19.61 -23.20 20.37
CA VAL A 558 -18.30 -23.77 20.69
C VAL A 558 -18.13 -25.08 19.93
N LYS A 559 -17.00 -25.22 19.22
CA LYS A 559 -16.58 -26.43 18.50
C LYS A 559 -15.27 -26.95 19.07
N ASN A 560 -15.07 -28.27 18.99
CA ASN A 560 -13.85 -28.95 19.43
C ASN A 560 -13.41 -28.63 20.88
N ASN A 561 -14.36 -28.27 21.75
CA ASN A 561 -14.12 -27.80 23.11
C ASN A 561 -13.17 -26.59 23.19
N ILE A 562 -13.14 -25.73 22.17
CA ILE A 562 -12.40 -24.45 22.18
C ILE A 562 -13.40 -23.35 22.52
N SER A 563 -13.28 -22.73 23.69
CA SER A 563 -14.19 -21.65 24.12
C SER A 563 -13.98 -20.37 23.30
N PHE A 564 -14.95 -19.46 23.37
CA PHE A 564 -14.89 -18.17 22.68
C PHE A 564 -13.69 -17.32 23.13
N ASP A 565 -13.36 -17.31 24.42
CA ASP A 565 -12.19 -16.60 24.95
C ASP A 565 -10.87 -17.23 24.49
N ALA A 566 -10.82 -18.56 24.34
CA ALA A 566 -9.64 -19.27 23.86
C ALA A 566 -9.33 -18.96 22.40
N ILE A 567 -10.36 -18.84 21.54
CA ILE A 567 -10.17 -18.46 20.14
C ILE A 567 -9.87 -16.96 20.00
N ASP A 568 -10.49 -16.11 20.84
CA ASP A 568 -10.21 -14.68 20.87
C ASP A 568 -8.76 -14.40 21.30
N GLY A 569 -8.24 -15.16 22.27
CA GLY A 569 -6.84 -15.09 22.69
C GLY A 569 -5.83 -15.57 21.64
N VAL A 570 -6.27 -16.21 20.54
CA VAL A 570 -5.43 -16.53 19.38
C VAL A 570 -5.50 -15.41 18.35
N TYR A 571 -6.70 -15.01 17.95
CA TYR A 571 -6.87 -14.06 16.85
C TYR A 571 -6.59 -12.61 17.23
N PHE A 572 -6.87 -12.22 18.48
CA PHE A 572 -6.59 -10.87 18.98
C PHE A 572 -5.30 -10.78 19.79
N ALA A 573 -4.44 -11.79 19.73
CA ALA A 573 -3.08 -11.69 20.21
C ALA A 573 -2.26 -10.72 19.35
N ASN A 574 -1.37 -9.96 19.96
CA ASN A 574 -0.29 -9.31 19.23
C ASN A 574 0.70 -10.39 18.79
N VAL A 575 0.85 -10.52 17.47
CA VAL A 575 1.81 -11.41 16.84
C VAL A 575 3.08 -10.59 16.59
N PRO A 576 4.21 -10.91 17.23
CA PRO A 576 5.44 -10.20 16.93
C PRO A 576 5.84 -10.43 15.47
N ALA A 577 6.52 -9.44 14.89
CA ALA A 577 7.15 -9.59 13.59
C ALA A 577 8.00 -10.86 13.49
N SER A 578 8.04 -11.45 12.29
CA SER A 578 8.84 -12.65 12.01
C SER A 578 8.58 -13.82 12.96
N THR A 579 7.36 -13.92 13.51
CA THR A 579 6.95 -15.00 14.42
C THR A 579 5.76 -15.75 13.85
N ALA A 580 5.73 -17.06 14.08
CA ALA A 580 4.63 -17.92 13.67
C ALA A 580 3.27 -17.46 14.23
N PHE A 581 2.21 -17.53 13.43
CA PHE A 581 0.85 -17.37 13.93
C PHE A 581 0.47 -18.60 14.77
N ASN A 582 0.17 -18.39 16.05
CA ASN A 582 -0.01 -19.46 17.02
C ASN A 582 -1.42 -20.06 16.96
N MET A 583 -1.59 -21.15 16.21
CA MET A 583 -2.86 -21.88 16.13
C MET A 583 -3.12 -22.85 17.29
N MET A 584 -2.38 -22.73 18.40
CA MET A 584 -2.57 -23.55 19.58
C MET A 584 -3.44 -22.83 20.61
N ALA A 585 -4.35 -23.54 21.29
CA ALA A 585 -5.10 -23.03 22.44
C ALA A 585 -5.35 -24.11 23.48
N ASN A 586 -5.70 -23.72 24.70
CA ASN A 586 -6.19 -24.67 25.70
C ASN A 586 -7.66 -24.97 25.41
N ASN A 587 -8.02 -26.24 25.31
CA ASN A 587 -9.43 -26.63 25.28
C ASN A 587 -10.07 -26.47 26.67
N GLN A 588 -11.38 -26.65 26.77
CA GLN A 588 -12.15 -26.54 28.01
C GLN A 588 -11.71 -27.52 29.12
N ASN A 589 -10.92 -28.56 28.79
CA ASN A 589 -10.33 -29.48 29.75
C ASN A 589 -8.90 -29.07 30.18
N GLY A 590 -8.42 -27.90 29.76
CA GLY A 590 -7.07 -27.39 30.04
C GLY A 590 -5.96 -28.03 29.21
N LYS A 591 -6.28 -28.88 28.22
CA LYS A 591 -5.28 -29.49 27.33
C LYS A 591 -4.93 -28.52 26.20
N ARG A 592 -3.65 -28.23 26.01
CA ARG A 592 -3.15 -27.51 24.83
C ARG A 592 -3.35 -28.35 23.57
N VAL A 593 -4.06 -27.82 22.59
CA VAL A 593 -4.38 -28.48 21.32
C VAL A 593 -4.16 -27.52 20.16
N ASN A 594 -3.91 -28.07 18.97
CA ASN A 594 -3.96 -27.32 17.73
C ASN A 594 -5.43 -27.13 17.34
N ILE A 595 -5.82 -25.90 17.01
CA ILE A 595 -7.18 -25.57 16.60
C ILE A 595 -7.40 -25.88 15.11
N MET A 596 -6.33 -25.88 14.32
CA MET A 596 -6.39 -26.34 12.93
C MET A 596 -6.52 -27.88 12.89
N PRO A 597 -7.34 -28.42 11.96
CA PRO A 597 -7.47 -29.87 11.78
C PRO A 597 -6.20 -30.50 11.18
N ASP A 598 -6.19 -31.84 11.10
CA ASP A 598 -5.25 -32.63 10.28
C ASP A 598 -3.76 -32.42 10.56
N ASP A 599 -3.41 -32.07 11.81
CA ASP A 599 -2.04 -31.80 12.26
C ASP A 599 -1.31 -30.70 11.45
N ALA A 600 -2.05 -29.74 10.87
CA ALA A 600 -1.49 -28.62 10.11
C ALA A 600 -0.65 -27.67 11.00
N PRO A 601 0.46 -27.09 10.50
CA PRO A 601 0.92 -27.15 9.11
C PRO A 601 1.70 -28.41 8.76
N ASN A 602 1.58 -28.86 7.51
CA ASN A 602 2.39 -29.95 6.96
C ASN A 602 3.44 -29.42 5.97
N TYR A 603 4.64 -29.09 6.48
CA TYR A 603 5.76 -28.67 5.65
C TYR A 603 6.75 -29.81 5.36
N ARG A 604 7.43 -29.76 4.21
CA ARG A 604 8.51 -30.72 3.86
C ARG A 604 9.65 -30.76 4.88
N SER A 605 9.90 -29.64 5.56
CA SER A 605 10.91 -29.54 6.62
C SER A 605 10.53 -30.31 7.88
N GLY A 606 9.26 -30.72 8.02
CA GLY A 606 8.70 -31.30 9.24
C GLY A 606 8.33 -30.25 10.30
N SER A 607 8.46 -28.95 9.99
CA SER A 607 8.05 -27.88 10.92
C SER A 607 6.59 -28.04 11.31
N GLN A 608 6.33 -27.93 12.61
CA GLN A 608 5.00 -27.94 13.22
C GLN A 608 4.49 -26.52 13.50
N GLU A 609 5.29 -25.51 13.18
CA GLU A 609 4.94 -24.09 13.32
C GLU A 609 4.75 -23.47 11.94
N TRP A 610 3.75 -22.60 11.83
CA TRP A 610 3.48 -21.83 10.62
C TRP A 610 4.66 -20.90 10.30
N ILE A 611 5.11 -20.92 9.05
CA ILE A 611 6.22 -20.06 8.64
C ILE A 611 5.66 -18.68 8.34
N SER A 612 5.93 -17.72 9.24
CA SER A 612 5.49 -16.33 9.12
C SER A 612 5.93 -15.64 7.84
N LEU A 613 5.00 -14.87 7.26
CA LEU A 613 5.26 -13.91 6.18
C LEU A 613 5.12 -12.46 6.66
N ASP A 614 5.26 -12.23 7.97
CA ASP A 614 5.36 -10.92 8.61
C ASP A 614 4.24 -9.97 8.19
N PHE A 615 3.00 -10.37 8.48
CA PHE A 615 1.75 -9.63 8.19
C PHE A 615 1.38 -9.45 6.70
N SER A 616 2.18 -9.96 5.77
CA SER A 616 1.91 -9.87 4.33
C SER A 616 0.94 -10.94 3.83
N LEU A 617 -0.36 -10.74 4.05
CA LEU A 617 -1.42 -11.62 3.51
C LEU A 617 -1.37 -11.75 1.98
N GLN A 618 -1.00 -10.68 1.28
CA GLN A 618 -0.87 -10.76 -0.17
C GLN A 618 0.26 -11.70 -0.60
N LEU A 619 1.32 -11.85 0.21
CA LEU A 619 2.38 -12.80 -0.06
C LEU A 619 1.92 -14.24 0.20
N SER A 620 1.10 -14.48 1.23
CA SER A 620 0.42 -15.77 1.42
C SER A 620 -0.42 -16.14 0.19
N ILE A 621 -1.28 -15.22 -0.27
CA ILE A 621 -2.15 -15.43 -1.43
C ILE A 621 -1.33 -15.67 -2.72
N SER A 622 -0.29 -14.86 -2.93
CA SER A 622 0.59 -14.94 -4.09
C SER A 622 1.37 -16.26 -4.14
N LEU A 623 1.92 -16.70 -3.01
CA LEU A 623 2.60 -18.00 -2.90
C LEU A 623 1.63 -19.16 -3.10
N ASN A 624 0.39 -19.06 -2.60
CA ASN A 624 -0.63 -20.09 -2.80
C ASN A 624 -0.93 -20.27 -4.29
N GLN A 625 -1.26 -19.17 -4.98
CA GLN A 625 -1.50 -19.16 -6.43
C GLN A 625 -0.28 -19.66 -7.24
N TRP A 626 0.93 -19.27 -6.84
CA TRP A 626 2.17 -19.78 -7.45
C TRP A 626 2.32 -21.29 -7.29
N MET A 627 2.21 -21.82 -6.07
CA MET A 627 2.40 -23.24 -5.80
C MET A 627 1.29 -24.10 -6.42
N GLN A 628 0.06 -23.59 -6.46
CA GLN A 628 -1.04 -24.19 -7.20
C GLN A 628 -0.72 -24.25 -8.70
N TRP A 629 -0.29 -23.13 -9.29
CA TRP A 629 0.14 -23.10 -10.69
C TRP A 629 1.28 -24.08 -10.99
N GLN A 630 2.29 -24.17 -10.11
CA GLN A 630 3.38 -25.13 -10.22
C GLN A 630 2.88 -26.58 -10.20
N THR A 631 1.92 -26.89 -9.33
CA THR A 631 1.26 -28.21 -9.29
C THR A 631 0.55 -28.52 -10.62
N HIS A 632 -0.04 -27.50 -11.26
CA HIS A 632 -0.71 -27.65 -12.54
C HIS A 632 0.24 -27.70 -13.74
N GLN A 633 1.49 -27.23 -13.63
CA GLN A 633 2.45 -27.23 -14.73
C GLN A 633 2.74 -28.62 -15.30
N GLY A 634 2.60 -29.69 -14.49
CA GLY A 634 2.71 -31.07 -14.94
C GLY A 634 1.61 -31.54 -15.90
N GLN A 635 0.58 -30.72 -16.13
CA GLN A 635 -0.55 -31.01 -17.01
C GLN A 635 -0.59 -30.01 -18.18
N PRO A 636 -0.95 -30.43 -19.42
CA PRO A 636 -1.20 -29.50 -20.52
C PRO A 636 -2.20 -28.41 -20.15
N ALA A 637 -1.99 -27.16 -20.59
CA ALA A 637 -2.87 -26.04 -20.28
C ALA A 637 -4.34 -26.29 -20.68
N ASP A 638 -4.55 -27.05 -21.76
CA ASP A 638 -5.86 -27.45 -22.27
C ASP A 638 -6.57 -28.49 -21.39
N SER A 639 -5.85 -29.29 -20.60
CA SER A 639 -6.44 -30.27 -19.68
C SER A 639 -6.76 -29.68 -18.30
N ARG A 640 -6.23 -28.50 -17.97
CA ARG A 640 -6.50 -27.79 -16.70
C ARG A 640 -7.93 -27.24 -16.59
N VAL A 641 -8.79 -27.50 -17.58
CA VAL A 641 -10.21 -27.11 -17.57
C VAL A 641 -11.03 -27.78 -16.45
N HIS A 642 -10.52 -28.90 -15.92
CA HIS A 642 -11.12 -29.66 -14.82
C HIS A 642 -10.50 -29.35 -13.45
N THR A 643 -9.46 -28.52 -13.44
CA THR A 643 -8.80 -28.10 -12.21
C THR A 643 -9.73 -27.20 -11.40
N LYS A 644 -9.76 -27.40 -10.09
CA LYS A 644 -10.51 -26.59 -9.13
C LYS A 644 -9.60 -25.54 -8.51
N GLU A 645 -10.19 -24.42 -8.11
CA GLU A 645 -9.46 -23.48 -7.26
C GLU A 645 -9.18 -24.13 -5.91
N ILE A 646 -8.00 -23.95 -5.36
CA ILE A 646 -7.69 -24.50 -4.05
C ILE A 646 -8.19 -23.49 -3.04
N TYR A 647 -9.32 -23.84 -2.41
CA TYR A 647 -10.00 -23.19 -1.30
C TYR A 647 -9.53 -21.76 -0.99
N ARG A 648 -10.35 -20.77 -1.34
CA ARG A 648 -10.10 -19.33 -1.11
C ARG A 648 -10.17 -18.92 0.38
N GLY A 649 -9.50 -19.62 1.29
CA GLY A 649 -9.43 -19.42 2.76
C GLY A 649 -10.35 -18.32 3.29
N ARG A 650 -11.66 -18.59 3.28
CA ARG A 650 -12.68 -17.63 2.90
C ARG A 650 -13.53 -17.10 4.00
#